data_AF-A0A6M4MA39-F1
#
_entry.id   AF-A0A6M4MA39-F1
#
_cell.length_a   1.000
_cell.length_b   1.000
_cell.length_c   1.000
_cell.angle_alpha   90.00
_cell.angle_beta   90.00
_cell.angle_gamma   90.00
#
_symmetry.space_group_name_H-M   'P 1'
#
loop_
_entity.id
_entity.type
_entity.pdbx_description
1 polymer ?
#
loop_
_entity_poly.entity_id
_entity_poly.type
_entity_poly.pdbx_seq_one_letter_code
_entity_poly.pdbx_strand_id
1 'polypeptide(L)'
;MNPQLIFLGEWKVTPSDNTLRLGKTRRHIEPKVMDVLVLLCAKHPQVVTVEEILSSCWQNEDVGDNPVHKAINQLRRALGDKSANPAFIETIRKRGYRVIAPVTSPQTAVETATQMQWNERSPYPGLTAFNAEDAVVFYGRKEQVSTLLTRIQSQVKFGRAFSLVLGPSGTGKSSLVQAGILPVLTSPEGYRGIGVISSVKMDCADVTGEALFLTLASAILDWEIDNIPIIRGVSAQHLAATLETVPQDIVRICKKALQRHSLYKRPFVCLFLDHLEILLAAPYFTPALRQHFLECIDVFALSGVIMIISACRNDFYPQVVAYPTLMAGKAKGAHFDLSAPSRGELMQMIRLPALVANVQWEIDNESKMPLDDIIGTDAAEHPDALPMLQYTLQELYLRREDKQMSVAVYRELGGIDGAIGRKAEQVFCSLPKEQQNVLPAVFALLITLAADGKRYTSRTVLWSQLKIEAEILFVQIMVENRLFVSHLHNQQASFSLAHEALLRCWERAASWIEQHNESLKVKAHLRNSSLRWHQESRATAFLLAEGKPLQQARDLVNNPQFYVTQQELALINASEAKVCARRWKKRIVFTVLLVLTIISVVMSITRYQAQIEAQQRRLDAENLLGFMVGEFADKLRSVNRMDLLDGISNKALEYFTQAGSDSGIVAASEKRSEREKFQLAQTLLAMGEVAYSRGSQKEAKKAFDAAFTLFSALSSANPDDLENLKMAGISSFWLGQLRFDLKDYISAQEHFERYRAYSQQQYILEPKNYDVWSELSYAHNALGSVFLRQYRYDEASQAFTTSLTLKNKIIAANPDDKVLLADRADTLSWLASTEFKRGKLEVAVSLQTQVQSELLDMLMLQQDDAYIIENLALSHWQYARLLDYTNALGEARFQIKQAIALYEQALDQDKSNVRWQRDIAELRIYNGLLAVQDGATVTADFEEAIEKAGAVEGLQWSTQHNLIAYYQLRGNWKSSEALLQALDVKDEYVNSTGAAKTFQPLVAKFRLLEAKQYQHYGRVNATQEACGDVIQRLSGVVEGSKNVEILVPYVRAHDCSGDLEKVKDKISLLHNMGVTRLEF
;
A
#
# COMPACT_ATOMS: atom_id res chain seq x y z
N MET A 1 13.12 -36.13 30.60
CA MET A 1 13.45 -34.81 30.02
C MET A 1 12.77 -33.76 30.88
N ASN A 2 13.52 -32.79 31.42
CA ASN A 2 13.00 -31.78 32.36
C ASN A 2 11.89 -30.92 31.70
N PRO A 3 10.95 -30.35 32.49
CA PRO A 3 9.81 -29.61 31.95
C PRO A 3 10.26 -28.24 31.41
N GLN A 4 10.39 -28.15 30.09
CA GLN A 4 11.10 -27.07 29.39
C GLN A 4 10.14 -25.97 28.91
N LEU A 5 10.37 -24.74 29.35
CA LEU A 5 9.64 -23.57 28.85
C LEU A 5 9.99 -23.30 27.38
N ILE A 6 9.02 -23.35 26.48
CA ILE A 6 9.20 -23.11 25.03
C ILE A 6 8.32 -21.94 24.61
N PHE A 7 8.84 -21.00 23.82
CA PHE A 7 8.02 -19.98 23.15
C PHE A 7 7.84 -20.35 21.69
N LEU A 8 6.57 -20.43 21.26
CA LEU A 8 6.17 -20.70 19.89
C LEU A 8 5.39 -19.49 19.36
N GLY A 9 6.07 -18.61 18.61
CA GLY A 9 5.54 -17.29 18.30
C GLY A 9 5.21 -16.53 19.59
N GLU A 10 3.95 -16.13 19.75
CA GLU A 10 3.47 -15.42 20.95
C GLU A 10 3.01 -16.37 22.09
N TRP A 11 2.92 -17.67 21.84
CA TRP A 11 2.42 -18.64 22.80
C TRP A 11 3.54 -19.15 23.73
N LYS A 12 3.31 -19.07 25.04
CA LYS A 12 4.11 -19.74 26.08
C LYS A 12 3.65 -21.18 26.22
N VAL A 13 4.50 -22.14 25.89
CA VAL A 13 4.28 -23.57 26.03
C VAL A 13 4.91 -24.03 27.34
N THR A 14 4.10 -24.63 28.21
CA THR A 14 4.53 -25.20 29.50
C THR A 14 4.24 -26.71 29.50
N PRO A 15 5.23 -27.55 29.12
CA PRO A 15 5.03 -28.99 28.97
C PRO A 15 4.65 -29.71 30.27
N SER A 16 5.18 -29.30 31.44
CA SER A 16 4.79 -29.91 32.74
C SER A 16 3.31 -29.84 33.00
N ASP A 17 2.69 -28.73 32.62
CA ASP A 17 1.32 -28.40 32.96
C ASP A 17 0.36 -28.73 31.81
N ASN A 18 0.90 -29.19 30.68
CA ASN A 18 0.18 -29.35 29.41
C ASN A 18 -0.62 -28.11 29.01
N THR A 19 0.00 -26.92 29.13
CA THR A 19 -0.67 -25.64 28.85
C THR A 19 0.02 -24.76 27.81
N LEU A 20 -0.80 -24.08 27.04
CA LEU A 20 -0.45 -22.97 26.15
C LEU A 20 -1.03 -21.67 26.73
N ARG A 21 -0.21 -20.63 26.85
CA ARG A 21 -0.65 -19.30 27.34
C ARG A 21 -0.33 -18.19 26.36
N LEU A 22 -1.30 -17.32 26.13
CA LEU A 22 -1.17 -16.08 25.34
C LEU A 22 -1.90 -14.95 26.09
N GLY A 23 -1.15 -14.09 26.78
CA GLY A 23 -1.73 -13.05 27.65
C GLY A 23 -2.63 -13.67 28.75
N LYS A 24 -3.89 -13.25 28.80
CA LYS A 24 -4.92 -13.82 29.71
C LYS A 24 -5.47 -15.17 29.25
N THR A 25 -5.21 -15.57 27.99
CA THR A 25 -5.79 -16.80 27.42
C THR A 25 -4.95 -18.00 27.81
N ARG A 26 -5.52 -18.93 28.58
CA ARG A 26 -4.91 -20.22 28.93
C ARG A 26 -5.68 -21.35 28.23
N ARG A 27 -4.96 -22.22 27.52
CA ARG A 27 -5.51 -23.40 26.87
C ARG A 27 -4.79 -24.65 27.36
N HIS A 28 -5.54 -25.62 27.87
CA HIS A 28 -5.01 -26.94 28.18
C HIS A 28 -5.05 -27.82 26.92
N ILE A 29 -4.00 -28.59 26.69
CA ILE A 29 -3.94 -29.60 25.64
C ILE A 29 -3.66 -30.97 26.25
N GLU A 30 -3.98 -32.04 25.54
CA GLU A 30 -3.74 -33.40 26.02
C GLU A 30 -2.23 -33.70 26.10
N PRO A 31 -1.78 -34.56 27.04
CA PRO A 31 -0.36 -34.89 27.20
C PRO A 31 0.32 -35.36 25.91
N LYS A 32 -0.34 -36.24 25.13
CA LYS A 32 0.21 -36.71 23.85
C LYS A 32 0.27 -35.65 22.77
N VAL A 33 -0.64 -34.69 22.81
CA VAL A 33 -0.64 -33.54 21.91
C VAL A 33 0.49 -32.57 22.28
N MET A 34 0.76 -32.43 23.58
CA MET A 34 1.92 -31.69 24.08
C MET A 34 3.24 -32.36 23.68
N ASP A 35 3.35 -33.69 23.80
CA ASP A 35 4.54 -34.45 23.36
C ASP A 35 4.85 -34.19 21.88
N VAL A 36 3.82 -34.21 21.01
CA VAL A 36 3.96 -33.88 19.58
C VAL A 36 4.42 -32.45 19.36
N LEU A 37 3.85 -31.48 20.09
CA LEU A 37 4.27 -30.08 19.99
C LEU A 37 5.72 -29.88 20.40
N VAL A 38 6.16 -30.52 21.49
CA VAL A 38 7.54 -30.45 21.98
C VAL A 38 8.50 -31.02 20.94
N LEU A 39 8.16 -32.16 20.33
CA LEU A 39 8.96 -32.78 19.27
C LEU A 39 9.09 -31.87 18.04
N LEU A 40 7.96 -31.30 17.58
CA LEU A 40 7.94 -30.40 16.44
C LEU A 40 8.75 -29.12 16.71
N CYS A 41 8.64 -28.55 17.91
CA CYS A 41 9.43 -27.39 18.33
C CYS A 41 10.93 -27.73 18.42
N ALA A 42 11.29 -28.91 18.93
CA ALA A 42 12.68 -29.35 19.02
C ALA A 42 13.35 -29.55 17.65
N LYS A 43 12.56 -29.89 16.63
CA LYS A 43 13.02 -30.09 15.25
C LYS A 43 12.88 -28.85 14.37
N HIS A 44 12.36 -27.73 14.86
CA HIS A 44 12.21 -26.50 14.09
C HIS A 44 13.55 -26.02 13.46
N PRO A 45 13.59 -25.62 12.17
CA PRO A 45 12.49 -25.52 11.18
C PRO A 45 12.42 -26.74 10.24
N GLN A 46 12.87 -27.92 10.66
CA GLN A 46 12.88 -29.13 9.84
C GLN A 46 11.49 -29.77 9.75
N VAL A 47 11.27 -30.54 8.68
CA VAL A 47 10.06 -31.36 8.51
C VAL A 47 10.23 -32.64 9.33
N VAL A 48 9.26 -32.93 10.19
CA VAL A 48 9.20 -34.18 10.96
C VAL A 48 8.20 -35.11 10.30
N THR A 49 8.62 -36.35 10.00
CA THR A 49 7.77 -37.32 9.30
C THR A 49 6.72 -37.92 10.24
N VAL A 50 5.66 -38.53 9.67
CA VAL A 50 4.63 -39.22 10.47
C VAL A 50 5.24 -40.40 11.25
N GLU A 51 6.15 -41.14 10.64
CA GLU A 51 6.90 -42.24 11.26
C GLU A 51 7.78 -41.75 12.42
N GLU A 52 8.45 -40.61 12.29
CA GLU A 52 9.24 -39.99 13.36
C GLU A 52 8.37 -39.54 14.54
N ILE A 53 7.18 -39.01 14.27
CA ILE A 53 6.23 -38.60 15.31
C ILE A 53 5.68 -39.84 16.04
N LEU A 54 5.28 -40.89 15.32
CA LEU A 54 4.79 -42.15 15.91
C LEU A 54 5.88 -42.80 16.77
N SER A 55 7.09 -42.96 16.24
CA SER A 55 8.22 -43.58 16.95
C SER A 55 8.71 -42.77 18.16
N SER A 56 8.44 -41.46 18.22
CA SER A 56 8.85 -40.61 19.34
C SER A 56 7.76 -40.46 20.40
N CYS A 57 6.49 -40.31 20.00
CA CYS A 57 5.40 -39.96 20.92
C CYS A 57 4.50 -41.15 21.30
N TRP A 58 4.50 -42.23 20.50
CA TRP A 58 3.68 -43.44 20.65
C TRP A 58 4.54 -44.72 20.69
N GLN A 59 5.63 -44.71 21.47
CA GLN A 59 6.46 -45.90 21.65
C GLN A 59 5.66 -47.04 22.28
N ASN A 60 5.63 -48.20 21.62
CA ASN A 60 4.97 -49.46 22.01
C ASN A 60 3.45 -49.55 21.77
N GLU A 61 2.87 -48.72 20.91
CA GLU A 61 1.49 -48.87 20.45
C GLU A 61 1.47 -49.13 18.93
N ASP A 62 0.81 -50.21 18.48
CA ASP A 62 0.58 -50.48 17.05
C ASP A 62 -0.54 -49.56 16.54
N VAL A 63 -0.19 -48.31 16.24
CA VAL A 63 -1.09 -47.27 15.73
C VAL A 63 -0.66 -46.81 14.33
N GLY A 64 -1.61 -46.76 13.39
CA GLY A 64 -1.43 -46.13 12.09
C GLY A 64 -1.41 -44.60 12.17
N ASP A 65 -1.37 -43.89 11.04
CA ASP A 65 -1.13 -42.43 10.97
C ASP A 65 -2.22 -41.53 11.60
N ASN A 66 -3.41 -42.09 11.88
CA ASN A 66 -4.59 -41.31 12.29
C ASN A 66 -4.43 -40.51 13.61
N PRO A 67 -3.79 -41.01 14.68
CA PRO A 67 -3.54 -40.25 15.91
C PRO A 67 -2.67 -39.02 15.69
N VAL A 68 -1.71 -39.09 14.76
CA VAL A 68 -0.85 -37.95 14.41
C VAL A 68 -1.69 -36.85 13.76
N HIS A 69 -2.53 -37.20 12.79
CA HIS A 69 -3.46 -36.23 12.16
C HIS A 69 -4.40 -35.59 13.18
N LYS A 70 -4.92 -36.37 14.13
CA LYS A 70 -5.77 -35.87 15.22
C LYS A 70 -5.03 -34.91 16.14
N ALA A 71 -3.80 -35.25 16.55
CA ALA A 71 -2.95 -34.41 17.39
C ALA A 71 -2.61 -33.08 16.70
N ILE A 72 -2.25 -33.10 15.42
CA ILE A 72 -1.99 -31.88 14.64
C ILE A 72 -3.24 -31.00 14.54
N ASN A 73 -4.42 -31.58 14.28
CA ASN A 73 -5.66 -30.81 14.23
C ASN A 73 -6.02 -30.19 15.58
N GLN A 74 -5.73 -30.87 16.69
CA GLN A 74 -5.93 -30.33 18.04
C GLN A 74 -4.94 -29.21 18.35
N LEU A 75 -3.67 -29.34 17.96
CA LEU A 75 -2.68 -28.26 18.07
C LEU A 75 -3.10 -27.04 17.26
N ARG A 76 -3.58 -27.23 16.02
CA ARG A 76 -4.06 -26.12 15.19
C ARG A 76 -5.22 -25.38 15.85
N ARG A 77 -6.22 -26.11 16.36
CA ARG A 77 -7.33 -25.50 17.13
C ARG A 77 -6.82 -24.76 18.37
N ALA A 78 -5.89 -25.37 19.11
CA ALA A 78 -5.34 -24.79 20.33
C ALA A 78 -4.48 -23.54 20.07
N LEU A 79 -3.85 -23.42 18.89
CA LEU A 79 -3.06 -22.25 18.49
C LEU A 79 -3.85 -21.21 17.69
N GLY A 80 -5.08 -21.54 17.24
CA GLY A 80 -5.86 -20.70 16.32
C GLY A 80 -5.39 -20.76 14.87
N ASP A 81 -4.67 -21.82 14.50
CA ASP A 81 -4.02 -22.04 13.21
C ASP A 81 -4.96 -22.72 12.19
N LYS A 82 -4.76 -22.47 10.89
CA LYS A 82 -5.59 -23.06 9.79
C LYS A 82 -4.72 -23.76 8.76
N SER A 83 -5.11 -24.95 8.32
CA SER A 83 -4.33 -25.73 7.34
C SER A 83 -4.18 -25.08 5.96
N ALA A 84 -5.18 -24.29 5.53
CA ALA A 84 -5.18 -23.59 4.25
C ALA A 84 -4.28 -22.34 4.24
N ASN A 85 -4.00 -21.77 5.42
CA ASN A 85 -3.12 -20.62 5.60
C ASN A 85 -2.39 -20.76 6.94
N PRO A 86 -1.36 -21.62 7.01
CA PRO A 86 -0.73 -21.96 8.27
C PRO A 86 0.11 -20.78 8.78
N ALA A 87 -0.07 -20.43 10.05
CA ALA A 87 0.74 -19.47 10.79
C ALA A 87 1.73 -20.15 11.77
N PHE A 88 1.42 -21.37 12.23
CA PHE A 88 2.24 -22.09 13.20
C PHE A 88 2.74 -23.43 12.68
N ILE A 89 1.87 -24.28 12.14
CA ILE A 89 2.19 -25.64 11.70
C ILE A 89 1.82 -25.81 10.22
N GLU A 90 2.82 -25.95 9.38
CA GLU A 90 2.68 -26.22 7.95
C GLU A 90 2.61 -27.73 7.68
N THR A 91 1.68 -28.16 6.83
CA THR A 91 1.64 -29.55 6.33
C THR A 91 2.42 -29.65 5.02
N ILE A 92 3.47 -30.46 4.98
CA ILE A 92 4.16 -30.81 3.73
C ILE A 92 3.55 -32.11 3.20
N ARG A 93 2.76 -32.00 2.12
CA ARG A 93 2.01 -33.14 1.54
C ARG A 93 2.95 -34.34 1.33
N LYS A 94 2.54 -35.51 1.82
CA LYS A 94 3.26 -36.81 1.76
C LYS A 94 4.63 -36.85 2.45
N ARG A 95 5.03 -35.82 3.21
CA ARG A 95 6.33 -35.80 3.91
C ARG A 95 6.19 -35.63 5.42
N GLY A 96 5.25 -34.83 5.90
CA GLY A 96 5.04 -34.63 7.34
C GLY A 96 4.67 -33.21 7.71
N TYR A 97 5.12 -32.78 8.90
CA TYR A 97 4.75 -31.51 9.51
C TYR A 97 5.98 -30.69 9.89
N ARG A 98 5.86 -29.37 9.78
CA ARG A 98 6.91 -28.42 10.17
C ARG A 98 6.31 -27.27 10.96
N VAL A 99 6.99 -26.85 12.02
CA VAL A 99 6.70 -25.56 12.67
C VAL A 99 7.34 -24.44 11.86
N ILE A 100 6.57 -23.39 11.59
CA ILE A 100 7.00 -22.20 10.84
C ILE A 100 7.04 -20.93 11.70
N ALA A 101 6.35 -20.95 12.86
CA ALA A 101 6.45 -19.86 13.83
C ALA A 101 7.81 -19.91 14.55
N PRO A 102 8.42 -18.76 14.87
CA PRO A 102 9.72 -18.73 15.54
C PRO A 102 9.65 -19.46 16.88
N VAL A 103 10.52 -20.46 17.03
CA VAL A 103 10.68 -21.21 18.28
C VAL A 103 11.88 -20.66 19.03
N THR A 104 11.66 -20.16 20.25
CA THR A 104 12.75 -19.71 21.11
C THR A 104 12.77 -20.55 22.38
N SER A 105 13.88 -21.27 22.61
CA SER A 105 14.16 -21.96 23.87
C SER A 105 15.24 -21.18 24.64
N PRO A 106 14.98 -20.75 25.88
CA PRO A 106 15.94 -19.99 26.66
C PRO A 106 17.14 -20.84 27.16
N GLN A 107 17.21 -22.15 26.90
CA GLN A 107 18.17 -23.06 27.56
C GLN A 107 19.66 -22.70 27.34
N THR A 108 20.12 -22.44 26.12
CA THR A 108 21.55 -22.08 25.90
C THR A 108 21.95 -20.79 26.62
N ALA A 109 21.02 -19.82 26.74
CA ALA A 109 21.25 -18.55 27.41
C ALA A 109 21.14 -18.69 28.94
N VAL A 110 20.22 -19.52 29.43
CA VAL A 110 20.04 -19.84 30.86
C VAL A 110 21.24 -20.64 31.38
N GLU A 111 21.73 -21.64 30.64
CA GLU A 111 22.92 -22.42 31.02
C GLU A 111 24.18 -21.55 31.11
N THR A 112 24.36 -20.62 30.16
CA THR A 112 25.45 -19.63 30.18
C THR A 112 25.27 -18.63 31.32
N ALA A 113 24.05 -18.12 31.54
CA ALA A 113 23.71 -17.17 32.60
C ALA A 113 23.89 -17.74 34.01
N THR A 114 23.58 -19.03 34.20
CA THR A 114 23.69 -19.70 35.51
C THR A 114 25.14 -20.00 35.89
N GLN A 115 26.07 -19.99 34.93
CA GLN A 115 27.50 -20.17 35.14
C GLN A 115 28.26 -18.87 35.41
N MET A 116 27.65 -17.71 35.11
CA MET A 116 28.25 -16.39 35.28
C MET A 116 27.75 -15.74 36.58
N GLN A 117 28.63 -15.05 37.31
CA GLN A 117 28.26 -14.28 38.51
C GLN A 117 28.37 -12.78 38.23
N TRP A 118 27.30 -12.03 38.51
CA TRP A 118 27.28 -10.57 38.43
C TRP A 118 27.02 -9.97 39.81
N ASN A 119 28.07 -9.48 40.46
CA ASN A 119 28.03 -9.06 41.86
C ASN A 119 28.29 -7.56 42.09
N GLU A 120 28.59 -6.78 41.04
CA GLU A 120 29.24 -5.47 41.24
C GLU A 120 28.36 -4.25 40.90
N ARG A 121 27.16 -4.42 40.35
CA ARG A 121 26.18 -3.32 40.12
C ARG A 121 24.81 -3.87 39.69
N SER A 122 23.81 -3.00 39.53
CA SER A 122 22.54 -3.40 38.90
C SER A 122 22.79 -4.02 37.52
N PRO A 123 22.18 -5.18 37.19
CA PRO A 123 22.27 -5.79 35.86
C PRO A 123 21.47 -5.00 34.80
N TYR A 124 20.68 -4.02 35.24
CA TYR A 124 19.97 -3.07 34.38
C TYR A 124 20.65 -1.70 34.51
N PRO A 125 21.23 -1.16 33.42
CA PRO A 125 21.95 0.11 33.42
C PRO A 125 21.03 1.33 33.61
N GLY A 126 19.71 1.18 33.47
CA GLY A 126 18.76 2.29 33.58
C GLY A 126 18.73 3.13 32.31
N LEU A 127 18.90 4.44 32.44
CA LEU A 127 18.84 5.36 31.30
C LEU A 127 20.15 5.44 30.48
N THR A 128 21.20 4.71 30.87
CA THR A 128 22.45 4.63 30.10
C THR A 128 22.43 3.45 29.12
N ALA A 129 23.17 3.58 28.01
CA ALA A 129 23.39 2.45 27.11
C ALA A 129 24.21 1.35 27.81
N PHE A 130 24.06 0.10 27.36
CA PHE A 130 24.96 -0.99 27.77
C PHE A 130 26.32 -0.77 27.10
N ASN A 131 27.40 -0.92 27.87
CA ASN A 131 28.77 -0.83 27.40
C ASN A 131 29.33 -2.23 27.11
N ALA A 132 30.56 -2.31 26.59
CA ALA A 132 31.22 -3.59 26.29
C ALA A 132 31.36 -4.51 27.51
N GLU A 133 31.55 -3.95 28.70
CA GLU A 133 31.65 -4.69 29.98
C GLU A 133 30.31 -5.33 30.39
N ASP A 134 29.19 -4.80 29.90
CA ASP A 134 27.85 -5.29 30.24
C ASP A 134 27.39 -6.43 29.33
N ALA A 135 28.27 -6.93 28.44
CA ALA A 135 27.94 -7.98 27.47
C ALA A 135 27.33 -9.23 28.13
N VAL A 136 27.76 -9.57 29.34
CA VAL A 136 27.28 -10.71 30.12
C VAL A 136 25.84 -10.56 30.63
N VAL A 137 25.32 -9.34 30.70
CA VAL A 137 23.93 -9.02 31.06
C VAL A 137 23.12 -8.48 29.87
N PHE A 138 23.68 -8.48 28.66
CA PHE A 138 23.01 -8.02 27.45
C PHE A 138 22.30 -9.16 26.70
N TYR A 139 20.97 -9.24 26.85
CA TYR A 139 20.14 -10.30 26.29
C TYR A 139 19.03 -9.79 25.36
N GLY A 140 18.35 -10.71 24.67
CA GLY A 140 17.20 -10.40 23.80
C GLY A 140 17.55 -9.84 22.42
N ARG A 141 18.82 -9.68 22.05
CA ARG A 141 19.24 -9.18 20.72
C ARG A 141 20.16 -10.13 19.93
N LYS A 142 20.18 -11.42 20.28
CA LYS A 142 21.13 -12.39 19.72
C LYS A 142 21.00 -12.54 18.19
N GLU A 143 19.79 -12.53 17.66
CA GLU A 143 19.53 -12.64 16.22
C GLU A 143 20.01 -11.40 15.46
N GLN A 144 19.72 -10.21 15.99
CA GLN A 144 20.15 -8.93 15.42
C GLN A 144 21.67 -8.80 15.44
N VAL A 145 22.33 -9.21 16.54
CA VAL A 145 23.80 -9.28 16.65
C VAL A 145 24.38 -10.19 15.57
N SER A 146 23.87 -11.42 15.43
CA SER A 146 24.32 -12.38 14.40
C SER A 146 24.16 -11.85 12.98
N THR A 147 23.00 -11.22 12.70
CA THR A 147 22.69 -10.64 11.40
C THR A 147 23.61 -9.47 11.07
N LEU A 148 23.82 -8.56 12.02
CA LEU A 148 24.68 -7.40 11.85
C LEU A 148 26.15 -7.82 11.70
N LEU A 149 26.64 -8.81 12.45
CA LEU A 149 27.97 -9.39 12.25
C LEU A 149 28.15 -10.01 10.85
N THR A 150 27.12 -10.70 10.35
CA THR A 150 27.13 -11.26 8.99
C THR A 150 27.17 -10.15 7.92
N ARG A 151 26.46 -9.04 8.14
CA ARG A 151 26.50 -7.86 7.26
C ARG A 151 27.85 -7.17 7.31
N ILE A 152 28.42 -6.96 8.50
CA ILE A 152 29.77 -6.42 8.68
C ILE A 152 30.79 -7.30 7.94
N GLN A 153 30.70 -8.62 8.05
CA GLN A 153 31.55 -9.54 7.29
C GLN A 153 31.43 -9.33 5.78
N SER A 154 30.20 -9.15 5.29
CA SER A 154 29.93 -8.93 3.87
C SER A 154 30.50 -7.59 3.39
N GLN A 155 30.41 -6.54 4.20
CA GLN A 155 30.98 -5.21 3.93
C GLN A 155 32.52 -5.24 3.92
N VAL A 156 33.13 -5.94 4.88
CA VAL A 156 34.58 -6.17 4.90
C VAL A 156 35.05 -6.97 3.68
N LYS A 157 34.27 -7.94 3.19
CA LYS A 157 34.57 -8.65 1.92
C LYS A 157 34.41 -7.76 0.69
N PHE A 158 33.43 -6.85 0.72
CA PHE A 158 33.18 -5.88 -0.34
C PHE A 158 34.29 -4.83 -0.46
N GLY A 159 35.17 -4.70 0.54
CA GLY A 159 36.28 -3.75 0.55
C GLY A 159 35.95 -2.41 1.19
N ARG A 160 34.80 -2.31 1.85
CA ARG A 160 34.36 -1.10 2.55
C ARG A 160 33.80 -1.49 3.91
N ALA A 161 34.58 -1.33 4.98
CA ALA A 161 34.22 -1.72 6.34
C ALA A 161 33.30 -0.67 7.01
N PHE A 162 32.11 -0.48 6.45
CA PHE A 162 31.11 0.48 6.95
C PHE A 162 29.76 -0.21 7.21
N SER A 163 29.14 0.08 8.34
CA SER A 163 27.77 -0.33 8.64
C SER A 163 26.97 0.78 9.32
N LEU A 164 25.75 1.02 8.85
CA LEU A 164 24.79 1.98 9.40
C LEU A 164 23.61 1.23 10.04
N VAL A 165 23.45 1.40 11.35
CA VAL A 165 22.35 0.88 12.15
C VAL A 165 21.26 1.95 12.23
N LEU A 166 20.10 1.62 11.66
CA LEU A 166 18.92 2.47 11.56
C LEU A 166 17.86 1.97 12.54
N GLY A 167 17.27 2.84 13.36
CA GLY A 167 16.11 2.46 14.16
C GLY A 167 15.45 3.64 14.87
N PRO A 168 14.18 3.54 15.28
CA PRO A 168 13.51 4.57 16.09
C PRO A 168 14.31 4.96 17.35
N SER A 169 13.97 6.11 17.96
CA SER A 169 14.57 6.50 19.24
C SER A 169 14.26 5.44 20.32
N GLY A 170 15.21 5.18 21.21
CA GLY A 170 15.01 4.24 22.31
C GLY A 170 15.02 2.75 21.96
N THR A 171 15.24 2.31 20.71
CA THR A 171 15.25 0.86 20.37
C THR A 171 16.52 0.09 20.75
N GLY A 172 17.51 0.76 21.36
CA GLY A 172 18.74 0.15 21.85
C GLY A 172 19.88 0.07 20.83
N LYS A 173 19.97 1.00 19.86
CA LYS A 173 21.04 1.03 18.83
C LYS A 173 22.44 1.06 19.43
N SER A 174 22.70 2.00 20.35
CA SER A 174 24.01 2.15 21.00
C SER A 174 24.37 0.91 21.82
N SER A 175 23.42 0.38 22.61
CA SER A 175 23.59 -0.87 23.38
C SER A 175 23.87 -2.07 22.47
N LEU A 176 23.19 -2.19 21.32
CA LEU A 176 23.42 -3.27 20.36
C LEU A 176 24.86 -3.25 19.84
N VAL A 177 25.38 -2.07 19.49
CA VAL A 177 26.75 -1.95 18.99
C VAL A 177 27.74 -2.23 20.10
N GLN A 178 27.61 -1.56 21.25
CA GLN A 178 28.60 -1.59 22.31
C GLN A 178 28.63 -2.89 23.12
N ALA A 179 27.49 -3.46 23.48
CA ALA A 179 27.41 -4.67 24.28
C ALA A 179 27.12 -5.93 23.46
N GLY A 180 26.62 -5.78 22.22
CA GLY A 180 26.34 -6.90 21.32
C GLY A 180 27.45 -7.15 20.30
N ILE A 181 27.84 -6.12 19.54
CA ILE A 181 28.75 -6.27 18.38
C ILE A 181 30.22 -6.21 18.79
N LEU A 182 30.62 -5.13 19.48
CA LEU A 182 32.02 -4.90 19.84
C LEU A 182 32.61 -6.07 20.65
N PRO A 183 31.94 -6.64 21.68
CA PRO A 183 32.53 -7.72 22.49
C PRO A 183 32.82 -8.98 21.69
N VAL A 184 32.00 -9.28 20.66
CA VAL A 184 32.26 -10.41 19.76
C VAL A 184 33.46 -10.12 18.86
N LEU A 185 33.58 -8.89 18.35
CA LEU A 185 34.68 -8.50 17.47
C LEU A 185 36.01 -8.31 18.21
N THR A 186 36.00 -7.92 19.48
CA THR A 186 37.19 -7.76 20.33
C THR A 186 37.58 -9.05 21.05
N SER A 187 36.74 -10.09 21.00
CA SER A 187 37.07 -11.40 21.57
C SER A 187 38.32 -12.00 20.88
N PRO A 188 39.11 -12.86 21.56
CA PRO A 188 40.29 -13.49 20.96
C PRO A 188 39.99 -14.30 19.68
N GLU A 189 38.78 -14.87 19.58
CA GLU A 189 38.33 -15.62 18.40
C GLU A 189 37.89 -14.71 17.24
N GLY A 190 37.49 -13.48 17.57
CA GLY A 190 36.86 -12.54 16.64
C GLY A 190 35.59 -13.13 16.00
N TYR A 191 35.20 -12.57 14.85
CA TYR A 191 34.11 -13.11 14.04
C TYR A 191 34.59 -13.53 12.66
N ARG A 192 34.73 -14.85 12.45
CA ARG A 192 35.14 -15.44 11.15
C ARG A 192 36.44 -14.82 10.60
N GLY A 193 37.41 -14.58 11.49
CA GLY A 193 38.73 -14.03 11.18
C GLY A 193 38.80 -12.50 11.10
N ILE A 194 37.68 -11.79 11.31
CA ILE A 194 37.64 -10.34 11.51
C ILE A 194 37.74 -10.08 13.02
N GLY A 195 38.65 -9.20 13.43
CA GLY A 195 38.72 -8.79 14.82
C GLY A 195 39.03 -7.30 14.96
N VAL A 196 38.53 -6.71 16.03
CA VAL A 196 38.73 -5.30 16.40
C VAL A 196 39.69 -5.26 17.57
N ILE A 197 40.83 -4.59 17.40
CA ILE A 197 41.87 -4.50 18.43
C ILE A 197 41.57 -3.36 19.41
N SER A 198 41.04 -2.25 18.88
CA SER A 198 40.66 -1.08 19.68
C SER A 198 39.40 -0.46 19.10
N SER A 199 38.52 0.01 19.96
CA SER A 199 37.27 0.66 19.57
C SER A 199 37.07 1.96 20.34
N VAL A 200 36.72 3.02 19.62
CA VAL A 200 36.39 4.32 20.23
C VAL A 200 35.00 4.75 19.78
N LYS A 201 34.26 5.43 20.66
CA LYS A 201 32.97 6.03 20.34
C LYS A 201 33.14 7.53 20.16
N MET A 202 32.52 8.06 19.12
CA MET A 202 32.26 9.48 18.96
C MET A 202 30.75 9.68 18.93
N ASP A 203 30.24 10.45 19.90
CA ASP A 203 28.83 10.85 19.91
C ASP A 203 28.68 12.18 19.16
N CYS A 204 27.89 12.19 18.09
CA CYS A 204 27.66 13.43 17.34
C CYS A 204 26.87 14.45 18.17
N ALA A 205 26.16 14.03 19.23
CA ALA A 205 25.48 14.94 20.16
C ALA A 205 26.45 15.77 21.01
N ASP A 206 27.67 15.27 21.23
CA ASP A 206 28.70 15.94 22.04
C ASP A 206 29.55 16.93 21.21
N VAL A 207 29.34 16.99 19.89
CA VAL A 207 30.11 17.85 18.99
C VAL A 207 29.64 19.30 19.07
N THR A 208 30.59 20.22 19.24
CA THR A 208 30.29 21.62 19.52
C THR A 208 30.85 22.53 18.42
N GLY A 209 29.98 23.28 17.73
CA GLY A 209 30.40 24.21 16.67
C GLY A 209 31.11 23.53 15.49
N GLU A 210 32.11 24.20 14.90
CA GLU A 210 32.92 23.68 13.78
C GLU A 210 33.99 22.65 14.22
N ALA A 211 33.99 22.22 15.48
CA ALA A 211 35.00 21.32 16.05
C ALA A 211 34.81 19.84 15.65
N LEU A 212 34.12 19.54 14.55
CA LEU A 212 33.76 18.17 14.16
C LEU A 212 34.99 17.27 13.99
N PHE A 213 36.03 17.78 13.30
CA PHE A 213 37.31 17.08 13.14
C PHE A 213 38.14 17.06 14.42
N LEU A 214 37.98 18.04 15.32
CA LEU A 214 38.64 18.04 16.63
C LEU A 214 38.06 16.98 17.57
N THR A 215 36.74 16.80 17.58
CA THR A 215 36.08 15.73 18.33
C THR A 215 36.46 14.37 17.77
N LEU A 216 36.48 14.21 16.44
CA LEU A 216 36.97 12.99 15.80
C LEU A 216 38.44 12.71 16.17
N ALA A 217 39.30 13.72 16.06
CA ALA A 217 40.71 13.63 16.43
C ALA A 217 40.90 13.22 17.90
N SER A 218 40.11 13.81 18.80
CA SER A 218 40.16 13.49 20.24
C SER A 218 39.75 12.03 20.48
N ALA A 219 38.67 11.56 19.84
CA ALA A 219 38.22 10.18 19.98
C ALA A 219 39.24 9.16 19.43
N ILE A 220 39.88 9.43 18.29
CA ILE A 220 40.83 8.48 17.69
C ILE A 220 42.21 8.47 18.36
N LEU A 221 42.53 9.46 19.21
CA LEU A 221 43.75 9.42 20.04
C LEU A 221 43.68 8.31 21.09
N ASP A 222 42.47 7.92 21.50
CA ASP A 222 42.23 6.82 22.44
C ASP A 222 42.39 5.43 21.78
N TRP A 223 42.68 5.36 20.48
CA TRP A 223 43.07 4.10 19.87
C TRP A 223 44.42 3.65 20.39
N GLU A 224 44.43 2.48 21.01
CA GLU A 224 45.61 1.86 21.59
C GLU A 224 45.71 0.37 21.27
N ILE A 225 46.93 -0.15 21.29
CA ILE A 225 47.21 -1.59 21.18
C ILE A 225 48.13 -1.92 22.34
N ASP A 226 47.76 -2.88 23.19
CA ASP A 226 48.54 -3.27 24.37
C ASP A 226 48.87 -2.09 25.32
N ASN A 227 47.88 -1.22 25.60
CA ASN A 227 48.00 0.01 26.40
C ASN A 227 48.97 1.06 25.81
N ILE A 228 49.21 0.99 24.51
CA ILE A 228 50.09 1.90 23.80
C ILE A 228 49.30 2.63 22.72
N PRO A 229 49.21 3.98 22.76
CA PRO A 229 48.52 4.75 21.74
C PRO A 229 49.09 4.52 20.34
N ILE A 230 48.20 4.31 19.37
CA ILE A 230 48.54 4.12 17.95
C ILE A 230 49.10 5.43 17.37
N ILE A 231 48.46 6.54 17.72
CA ILE A 231 48.86 7.90 17.30
C ILE A 231 49.59 8.54 18.48
N ARG A 232 50.86 8.93 18.28
CA ARG A 232 51.72 9.45 19.35
C ARG A 232 52.31 10.81 19.02
N GLY A 233 52.51 11.63 20.05
CA GLY A 233 53.27 12.89 19.96
C GLY A 233 52.56 13.99 19.16
N VAL A 234 51.25 13.88 18.99
CA VAL A 234 50.43 14.80 18.20
C VAL A 234 49.28 15.30 19.06
N SER A 235 49.02 16.61 19.04
CA SER A 235 47.85 17.18 19.71
C SER A 235 46.56 16.94 18.91
N ALA A 236 45.41 16.90 19.58
CA ALA A 236 44.11 16.75 18.92
C ALA A 236 43.88 17.82 17.82
N GLN A 237 44.37 19.05 18.03
CA GLN A 237 44.29 20.13 17.04
C GLN A 237 45.11 19.86 15.78
N HIS A 238 46.35 19.39 15.92
CA HIS A 238 47.17 19.04 14.76
C HIS A 238 46.59 17.84 14.01
N LEU A 239 46.09 16.86 14.75
CA LEU A 239 45.43 15.69 14.17
C LEU A 239 44.14 16.07 13.42
N ALA A 240 43.34 17.00 13.95
CA ALA A 240 42.16 17.53 13.27
C ALA A 240 42.51 18.15 11.90
N ALA A 241 43.53 19.00 11.85
CA ALA A 241 44.01 19.60 10.60
C ALA A 241 44.52 18.54 9.59
N THR A 242 45.16 17.47 10.07
CA THR A 242 45.57 16.33 9.23
C THR A 242 44.37 15.55 8.71
N LEU A 243 43.34 15.31 9.51
CA LEU A 243 42.10 14.66 9.07
C LEU A 243 41.36 15.47 8.00
N GLU A 244 41.40 16.80 8.12
CA GLU A 244 40.78 17.72 7.15
C GLU A 244 41.53 17.76 5.81
N THR A 245 42.85 17.59 5.80
CA THR A 245 43.65 17.80 4.58
C THR A 245 44.14 16.49 3.96
N VAL A 246 44.61 15.53 4.78
CA VAL A 246 45.25 14.29 4.34
C VAL A 246 44.87 13.10 5.26
N PRO A 247 43.58 12.69 5.31
CA PRO A 247 43.13 11.60 6.20
C PRO A 247 43.80 10.23 5.92
N GLN A 248 44.41 10.08 4.74
CA GLN A 248 45.18 8.90 4.33
C GLN A 248 46.42 8.67 5.19
N ASP A 249 46.98 9.71 5.82
CA ASP A 249 48.13 9.58 6.71
C ASP A 249 47.77 8.80 7.97
N ILE A 250 46.57 9.01 8.50
CA ILE A 250 46.06 8.27 9.67
C ILE A 250 45.84 6.80 9.29
N VAL A 251 45.29 6.54 8.11
CA VAL A 251 45.18 5.17 7.57
C VAL A 251 46.54 4.48 7.49
N ARG A 252 47.59 5.18 7.04
CA ARG A 252 48.95 4.63 6.95
C ARG A 252 49.54 4.32 8.33
N ILE A 253 49.29 5.17 9.33
CA ILE A 253 49.70 4.92 10.73
C ILE A 253 49.00 3.66 11.27
N CYS A 254 47.67 3.56 11.11
CA CYS A 254 46.91 2.40 11.56
C CYS A 254 47.36 1.10 10.84
N LYS A 255 47.60 1.14 9.53
CA LYS A 255 48.14 -0.01 8.77
C LYS A 255 49.46 -0.52 9.36
N LYS A 256 50.39 0.40 9.65
CA LYS A 256 51.70 0.05 10.22
C LYS A 256 51.60 -0.51 11.63
N ALA A 257 50.68 0.02 12.45
CA ALA A 257 50.43 -0.47 13.80
C ALA A 257 49.85 -1.89 13.78
N LEU A 258 48.84 -2.14 12.94
CA LEU A 258 48.13 -3.42 12.85
C LEU A 258 48.95 -4.52 12.16
N GLN A 259 49.87 -4.18 11.25
CA GLN A 259 50.80 -5.15 10.64
C GLN A 259 51.65 -5.91 11.66
N ARG A 260 51.90 -5.32 12.83
CA ARG A 260 52.70 -5.93 13.89
C ARG A 260 51.89 -6.86 14.79
N HIS A 261 50.57 -6.94 14.59
CA HIS A 261 49.65 -7.66 15.46
C HIS A 261 48.93 -8.77 14.69
N SER A 262 49.25 -10.04 14.97
CA SER A 262 48.81 -11.20 14.18
C SER A 262 47.64 -11.98 14.79
N LEU A 263 46.94 -11.44 15.79
CA LEU A 263 45.85 -12.15 16.48
C LEU A 263 44.70 -12.52 15.53
N TYR A 264 44.40 -11.65 14.55
CA TYR A 264 43.30 -11.84 13.60
C TYR A 264 43.80 -11.92 12.17
N LYS A 265 43.07 -12.67 11.32
CA LYS A 265 43.32 -12.71 9.87
C LYS A 265 43.09 -11.36 9.20
N ARG A 266 42.15 -10.57 9.72
CA ARG A 266 41.82 -9.21 9.29
C ARG A 266 41.62 -8.32 10.53
N PRO A 267 42.69 -7.70 11.05
CA PRO A 267 42.61 -6.82 12.21
C PRO A 267 42.10 -5.42 11.83
N PHE A 268 41.25 -4.85 12.67
CA PHE A 268 40.70 -3.50 12.52
C PHE A 268 40.85 -2.68 13.80
N VAL A 269 40.90 -1.36 13.66
CA VAL A 269 40.44 -0.44 14.71
C VAL A 269 39.02 0.02 14.37
N CYS A 270 38.16 0.20 15.36
CA CYS A 270 36.76 0.55 15.17
C CYS A 270 36.47 1.98 15.64
N LEU A 271 35.70 2.71 14.82
CA LEU A 271 35.07 3.97 15.20
C LEU A 271 33.55 3.77 15.19
N PHE A 272 32.93 3.96 16.35
CA PHE A 272 31.48 3.99 16.49
C PHE A 272 30.98 5.44 16.46
N LEU A 273 30.29 5.82 15.39
CA LEU A 273 29.64 7.12 15.20
C LEU A 273 28.19 7.07 15.67
N ASP A 274 27.92 7.53 16.88
CA ASP A 274 26.58 7.55 17.46
C ASP A 274 25.83 8.86 17.14
N HIS A 275 24.49 8.82 17.20
CA HIS A 275 23.59 9.95 16.93
C HIS A 275 23.89 10.70 15.62
N LEU A 276 24.13 9.97 14.52
CA LEU A 276 24.45 10.56 13.21
C LEU A 276 23.40 11.59 12.74
N GLU A 277 22.14 11.47 13.16
CA GLU A 277 21.10 12.46 12.88
C GLU A 277 21.49 13.89 13.28
N ILE A 278 22.27 14.07 14.35
CA ILE A 278 22.72 15.39 14.79
C ILE A 278 23.66 16.00 13.76
N LEU A 279 24.62 15.22 13.24
CA LEU A 279 25.51 15.66 12.17
C LEU A 279 24.71 16.10 10.92
N LEU A 280 23.68 15.33 10.57
CA LEU A 280 22.90 15.56 9.36
C LEU A 280 21.91 16.73 9.47
N ALA A 281 21.38 16.99 10.67
CA ALA A 281 20.29 17.94 10.87
C ALA A 281 20.73 19.26 11.51
N ALA A 282 21.80 19.27 12.30
CA ALA A 282 22.15 20.44 13.09
C ALA A 282 22.62 21.62 12.21
N PRO A 283 22.03 22.81 12.35
CA PRO A 283 22.20 23.92 11.41
C PRO A 283 23.62 24.53 11.43
N TYR A 284 24.41 24.26 12.47
CA TYR A 284 25.79 24.73 12.59
C TYR A 284 26.80 23.89 11.79
N PHE A 285 26.41 22.73 11.28
CA PHE A 285 27.21 22.01 10.28
C PHE A 285 26.82 22.47 8.88
N THR A 286 27.73 23.18 8.21
CA THR A 286 27.50 23.59 6.83
C THR A 286 27.45 22.37 5.90
N PRO A 287 26.70 22.40 4.79
CA PRO A 287 26.65 21.29 3.85
C PRO A 287 28.05 20.85 3.35
N ALA A 288 28.94 21.83 3.12
CA ALA A 288 30.32 21.57 2.74
C ALA A 288 31.11 20.83 3.83
N LEU A 289 30.99 21.25 5.10
CA LEU A 289 31.64 20.59 6.22
C LEU A 289 31.13 19.15 6.42
N ARG A 290 29.81 18.92 6.30
CA ARG A 290 29.22 17.58 6.38
C ARG A 290 29.74 16.67 5.29
N GLN A 291 29.77 17.15 4.05
CA GLN A 291 30.27 16.38 2.92
C GLN A 291 31.74 16.02 3.13
N HIS A 292 32.58 17.01 3.48
CA HIS A 292 34.01 16.81 3.73
C HIS A 292 34.28 15.80 4.85
N PHE A 293 33.55 15.89 5.96
CA PHE A 293 33.65 14.93 7.05
C PHE A 293 33.25 13.51 6.61
N LEU A 294 32.13 13.37 5.90
CA LEU A 294 31.67 12.06 5.43
C LEU A 294 32.61 11.44 4.39
N GLU A 295 33.29 12.26 3.57
CA GLU A 295 34.37 11.81 2.68
C GLU A 295 35.58 11.29 3.47
N CYS A 296 35.98 11.97 4.56
CA CYS A 296 37.01 11.46 5.48
C CYS A 296 36.63 10.11 6.11
N ILE A 297 35.38 9.96 6.56
CA ILE A 297 34.87 8.68 7.09
C ILE A 297 34.85 7.59 6.01
N ASP A 298 34.56 7.94 4.76
CA ASP A 298 34.59 6.99 3.65
C ASP A 298 36.02 6.51 3.34
N VAL A 299 37.01 7.40 3.40
CA VAL A 299 38.43 7.05 3.31
C VAL A 299 38.82 6.04 4.40
N PHE A 300 38.32 6.22 5.62
CA PHE A 300 38.53 5.26 6.70
C PHE A 300 37.87 3.92 6.40
N ALA A 301 36.62 3.90 5.97
CA ALA A 301 35.91 2.66 5.64
C ALA A 301 36.57 1.87 4.50
N LEU A 302 37.14 2.55 3.51
CA LEU A 302 37.84 1.94 2.36
C LEU A 302 39.28 1.52 2.66
N SER A 303 39.81 1.86 3.84
CA SER A 303 41.21 1.64 4.19
C SER A 303 41.61 0.17 4.31
N GLY A 304 40.64 -0.71 4.60
CA GLY A 304 40.86 -2.12 4.93
C GLY A 304 41.40 -2.37 6.34
N VAL A 305 41.54 -1.34 7.17
CA VAL A 305 42.07 -1.44 8.55
C VAL A 305 41.28 -0.63 9.59
N ILE A 306 40.43 0.30 9.16
CA ILE A 306 39.52 1.05 10.03
C ILE A 306 38.10 0.59 9.70
N MET A 307 37.36 0.17 10.73
CA MET A 307 35.95 -0.21 10.64
C MET A 307 35.09 0.93 11.19
N ILE A 308 34.05 1.30 10.45
CA ILE A 308 33.09 2.31 10.85
C ILE A 308 31.74 1.65 11.12
N ILE A 309 31.23 1.82 12.32
CA ILE A 309 29.84 1.51 12.65
C ILE A 309 29.17 2.84 12.97
N SER A 310 28.01 3.12 12.40
CA SER A 310 27.27 4.35 12.69
C SER A 310 25.84 4.02 13.09
N ALA A 311 25.25 4.80 14.00
CA ALA A 311 23.85 4.69 14.39
C ALA A 311 23.10 5.98 14.01
N CYS A 312 21.92 5.82 13.42
CA CYS A 312 21.06 6.93 13.03
C CYS A 312 19.59 6.59 13.28
N ARG A 313 18.75 7.60 13.54
CA ARG A 313 17.30 7.41 13.59
C ARG A 313 16.67 7.25 12.19
N ASN A 314 15.59 6.47 12.09
CA ASN A 314 14.90 6.19 10.82
C ASN A 314 14.21 7.41 10.20
N ASP A 315 13.77 8.37 11.01
CA ASP A 315 13.13 9.60 10.55
C ASP A 315 14.10 10.56 9.83
N PHE A 316 15.41 10.36 9.99
CA PHE A 316 16.46 11.10 9.28
C PHE A 316 16.97 10.39 8.02
N TYR A 317 16.29 9.31 7.59
CA TYR A 317 16.64 8.60 6.36
C TYR A 317 16.66 9.49 5.10
N PRO A 318 15.73 10.46 4.92
CA PRO A 318 15.82 11.39 3.78
C PRO A 318 17.14 12.16 3.73
N GLN A 319 17.69 12.55 4.88
CA GLN A 319 18.98 13.23 4.99
C GLN A 319 20.15 12.26 4.74
N VAL A 320 20.02 10.99 5.12
CA VAL A 320 21.00 9.94 4.79
C VAL A 320 21.10 9.74 3.28
N VAL A 321 19.98 9.72 2.57
CA VAL A 321 19.91 9.52 1.10
C VAL A 321 20.62 10.66 0.34
N ALA A 322 20.70 11.86 0.92
CA ALA A 322 21.36 13.00 0.30
C ALA A 322 22.89 12.83 0.15
N TYR A 323 23.51 11.87 0.85
CA TYR A 323 24.97 11.65 0.81
C TYR A 323 25.32 10.29 0.18
N PRO A 324 25.98 10.29 -1.00
CA PRO A 324 26.38 9.05 -1.69
C PRO A 324 27.27 8.13 -0.83
N THR A 325 28.15 8.70 0.00
CA THR A 325 29.03 7.95 0.90
C THR A 325 28.26 7.14 1.93
N LEU A 326 27.12 7.64 2.44
CA LEU A 326 26.27 6.90 3.36
C LEU A 326 25.43 5.82 2.66
N MET A 327 25.12 6.00 1.37
CA MET A 327 24.34 5.05 0.56
C MET A 327 25.20 3.93 -0.06
N ALA A 328 26.51 4.12 -0.12
CA ALA A 328 27.46 3.15 -0.68
C ALA A 328 27.40 1.79 0.04
N GLY A 329 27.28 0.71 -0.73
CA GLY A 329 27.22 -0.65 -0.19
C GLY A 329 25.85 -1.07 0.40
N LYS A 330 24.80 -0.23 0.31
CA LYS A 330 23.44 -0.57 0.80
C LYS A 330 22.94 -1.90 0.27
N ALA A 331 23.02 -2.12 -1.04
CA ALA A 331 22.59 -3.38 -1.70
C ALA A 331 23.40 -4.62 -1.25
N LYS A 332 24.53 -4.42 -0.56
CA LYS A 332 25.38 -5.46 0.01
C LYS A 332 25.27 -5.55 1.54
N GLY A 333 24.28 -4.89 2.13
CA GLY A 333 23.99 -4.96 3.57
C GLY A 333 24.66 -3.88 4.43
N ALA A 334 25.12 -2.76 3.86
CA ALA A 334 25.68 -1.66 4.65
C ALA A 334 24.67 -1.06 5.64
N HIS A 335 23.37 -1.09 5.32
CA HIS A 335 22.31 -0.59 6.20
C HIS A 335 21.65 -1.75 6.96
N PHE A 336 21.37 -1.57 8.24
CA PHE A 336 20.67 -2.52 9.10
C PHE A 336 19.57 -1.84 9.90
N ASP A 337 18.33 -2.20 9.62
CA ASP A 337 17.16 -1.69 10.34
C ASP A 337 16.91 -2.51 11.61
N LEU A 338 17.08 -1.87 12.76
CA LEU A 338 16.80 -2.37 14.09
C LEU A 338 15.35 -2.03 14.47
N SER A 339 14.50 -3.05 14.49
CA SER A 339 13.12 -2.95 14.95
C SER A 339 13.01 -2.85 16.48
N ALA A 340 11.85 -2.39 16.95
CA ALA A 340 11.47 -2.56 18.35
C ALA A 340 11.54 -4.06 18.73
N PRO A 341 11.93 -4.39 19.98
CA PRO A 341 12.05 -5.78 20.37
C PRO A 341 10.70 -6.49 20.42
N SER A 342 10.69 -7.77 20.04
CA SER A 342 9.49 -8.61 20.20
C SER A 342 9.23 -8.90 21.68
N ARG A 343 8.02 -9.36 22.02
CA ARG A 343 7.72 -9.79 23.39
C ARG A 343 8.70 -10.86 23.91
N GLY A 344 9.07 -11.84 23.07
CA GLY A 344 10.05 -12.85 23.44
C GLY A 344 11.42 -12.26 23.76
N GLU A 345 11.85 -11.25 23.00
CA GLU A 345 13.09 -10.51 23.22
C GLU A 345 13.01 -9.66 24.50
N LEU A 346 11.90 -8.96 24.74
CA LEU A 346 11.65 -8.21 25.98
C LEU A 346 11.70 -9.13 27.21
N MET A 347 11.08 -10.32 27.15
CA MET A 347 11.12 -11.27 28.24
C MET A 347 12.54 -11.77 28.51
N GLN A 348 13.39 -11.91 27.48
CA GLN A 348 14.81 -12.23 27.67
C GLN A 348 15.56 -11.07 28.32
N MET A 349 15.32 -9.83 27.86
CA MET A 349 15.90 -8.61 28.44
C MET A 349 15.51 -8.42 29.91
N ILE A 350 14.32 -8.85 30.30
CA ILE A 350 13.85 -8.79 31.70
C ILE A 350 14.45 -9.94 32.50
N ARG A 351 14.26 -11.19 32.08
CA ARG A 351 14.53 -12.36 32.95
C ARG A 351 16.00 -12.72 33.06
N LEU A 352 16.74 -12.68 31.95
CA LEU A 352 18.08 -13.24 31.93
C LEU A 352 19.08 -12.40 32.74
N PRO A 353 19.06 -11.05 32.70
CA PRO A 353 19.93 -10.26 33.59
C PRO A 353 19.63 -10.48 35.08
N ALA A 354 18.36 -10.61 35.47
CA ALA A 354 17.99 -10.94 36.85
C ALA A 354 18.51 -12.32 37.28
N LEU A 355 18.47 -13.30 36.37
CA LEU A 355 19.01 -14.63 36.62
C LEU A 355 20.52 -14.59 36.88
N VAL A 356 21.29 -13.86 36.04
CA VAL A 356 22.74 -13.69 36.21
C VAL A 356 23.07 -12.98 37.53
N ALA A 357 22.23 -12.02 37.94
CA ALA A 357 22.38 -11.32 39.22
C ALA A 357 21.77 -12.08 40.42
N ASN A 358 21.27 -13.30 40.21
CA ASN A 358 20.63 -14.15 41.23
C ASN A 358 19.47 -13.44 41.97
N VAL A 359 18.59 -12.78 41.21
CA VAL A 359 17.41 -12.06 41.71
C VAL A 359 16.13 -12.77 41.28
N GLN A 360 15.19 -12.90 42.21
CA GLN A 360 13.88 -13.51 42.00
C GLN A 360 12.77 -12.47 41.84
N TRP A 361 11.64 -12.90 41.27
CA TRP A 361 10.46 -12.07 41.03
C TRP A 361 9.37 -12.43 42.02
N GLU A 362 8.76 -11.43 42.68
CA GLU A 362 7.56 -11.64 43.48
C GLU A 362 6.37 -12.04 42.58
N ILE A 363 5.47 -12.88 43.11
CA ILE A 363 4.22 -13.25 42.46
C ILE A 363 3.12 -12.34 43.03
N ASP A 364 2.40 -11.66 42.14
CA ASP A 364 1.29 -10.80 42.54
C ASP A 364 0.15 -11.62 43.17
N ASN A 365 -0.25 -11.25 44.39
CA ASN A 365 -1.26 -11.98 45.14
C ASN A 365 -2.65 -11.88 44.52
N GLU A 366 -2.95 -10.80 43.80
CA GLU A 366 -4.24 -10.57 43.14
C GLU A 366 -4.33 -11.28 41.79
N SER A 367 -3.42 -11.00 40.86
CA SER A 367 -3.45 -11.57 39.51
C SER A 367 -2.88 -13.00 39.42
N LYS A 368 -2.18 -13.47 40.47
CA LYS A 368 -1.38 -14.70 40.48
C LYS A 368 -0.33 -14.75 39.35
N MET A 369 0.09 -13.58 38.85
CA MET A 369 1.12 -13.45 37.83
C MET A 369 2.47 -13.06 38.45
N PRO A 370 3.58 -13.66 38.01
CA PRO A 370 4.93 -13.19 38.33
C PRO A 370 5.17 -11.75 37.84
N LEU A 371 5.91 -10.95 38.61
CA LEU A 371 6.18 -9.53 38.31
C LEU A 371 6.84 -9.34 36.93
N ASP A 372 7.75 -10.22 36.52
CA ASP A 372 8.38 -10.20 35.20
C ASP A 372 7.37 -10.38 34.05
N ASP A 373 6.34 -11.21 34.21
CA ASP A 373 5.26 -11.37 33.21
C ASP A 373 4.37 -10.10 33.15
N ILE A 374 4.18 -9.39 34.26
CA ILE A 374 3.46 -8.10 34.32
C ILE A 374 4.26 -7.04 33.56
N ILE A 375 5.53 -6.83 33.95
CA ILE A 375 6.44 -5.87 33.32
C ILE A 375 6.57 -6.16 31.82
N GLY A 376 6.75 -7.43 31.43
CA GLY A 376 6.88 -7.79 30.03
C GLY A 376 5.63 -7.57 29.19
N THR A 377 4.44 -7.58 29.83
CA THR A 377 3.18 -7.24 29.15
C THR A 377 3.08 -5.74 28.96
N ASP A 378 3.33 -4.96 30.02
CA ASP A 378 3.29 -3.49 29.98
C ASP A 378 4.32 -2.90 28.99
N ALA A 379 5.50 -3.54 28.89
CA ALA A 379 6.54 -3.14 27.95
C ALA A 379 6.17 -3.42 26.48
N ALA A 380 5.43 -4.50 26.22
CA ALA A 380 5.06 -4.90 24.86
C ALA A 380 4.00 -3.98 24.23
N GLU A 381 3.25 -3.24 25.05
CA GLU A 381 2.24 -2.28 24.58
C GLU A 381 2.87 -0.99 24.01
N HIS A 382 4.18 -0.77 24.24
CA HIS A 382 4.87 0.49 23.91
C HIS A 382 6.10 0.27 23.01
N PRO A 383 6.12 0.80 21.76
CA PRO A 383 7.26 0.65 20.85
C PRO A 383 8.58 1.28 21.33
N ASP A 384 8.52 2.26 22.24
CA ASP A 384 9.64 3.00 22.84
C ASP A 384 9.91 2.59 24.30
N ALA A 385 9.47 1.39 24.71
CA ALA A 385 9.52 0.96 26.10
C ALA A 385 10.92 0.80 26.69
N LEU A 386 11.97 0.55 25.91
CA LEU A 386 13.26 0.08 26.47
C LEU A 386 13.89 1.02 27.50
N PRO A 387 13.99 2.36 27.30
CA PRO A 387 14.59 3.23 28.30
C PRO A 387 13.79 3.25 29.60
N MET A 388 12.46 3.25 29.50
CA MET A 388 11.55 3.21 30.65
C MET A 388 11.63 1.87 31.37
N LEU A 389 11.62 0.78 30.61
CA LEU A 389 11.79 -0.58 31.09
C LEU A 389 13.12 -0.72 31.85
N GLN A 390 14.23 -0.26 31.28
CA GLN A 390 15.55 -0.34 31.92
C GLN A 390 15.59 0.48 33.22
N TYR A 391 15.00 1.67 33.23
CA TYR A 391 14.89 2.49 34.43
C TYR A 391 14.04 1.80 35.51
N THR A 392 12.86 1.30 35.16
CA THR A 392 11.97 0.60 36.10
C THR A 392 12.63 -0.65 36.67
N LEU A 393 13.31 -1.44 35.85
CA LEU A 393 14.06 -2.63 36.29
C LEU A 393 15.24 -2.28 37.19
N GLN A 394 15.94 -1.17 36.91
CA GLN A 394 17.01 -0.66 37.77
C GLN A 394 16.47 -0.23 39.13
N GLU A 395 15.38 0.53 39.18
CA GLU A 395 14.76 0.95 40.45
C GLU A 395 14.23 -0.25 41.26
N LEU A 396 13.60 -1.22 40.59
CA LEU A 396 13.17 -2.47 41.22
C LEU A 396 14.35 -3.25 41.80
N TYR A 397 15.48 -3.28 41.07
CA TYR A 397 16.69 -3.91 41.56
C TYR A 397 17.25 -3.15 42.77
N LEU A 398 17.38 -1.83 42.71
CA LEU A 398 17.96 -1.03 43.78
C LEU A 398 17.14 -1.06 45.08
N ARG A 399 15.81 -1.21 44.98
CA ARG A 399 14.89 -1.27 46.12
C ARG A 399 14.46 -2.70 46.51
N ARG A 400 15.15 -3.72 45.99
CA ARG A 400 14.86 -5.13 46.28
C ARG A 400 15.16 -5.49 47.74
N GLU A 401 14.36 -6.37 48.32
CA GLU A 401 14.59 -6.97 49.65
C GLU A 401 15.03 -8.43 49.47
N ASP A 402 16.09 -8.87 50.16
CA ASP A 402 16.56 -10.27 50.21
C ASP A 402 16.59 -11.02 48.86
N LYS A 403 17.05 -10.32 47.81
CA LYS A 403 17.16 -10.79 46.41
C LYS A 403 15.84 -10.99 45.67
N GLN A 404 14.75 -10.38 46.12
CA GLN A 404 13.45 -10.42 45.45
C GLN A 404 13.00 -9.03 45.01
N MET A 405 12.62 -8.88 43.73
CA MET A 405 11.97 -7.67 43.23
C MET A 405 10.47 -7.71 43.53
N SER A 406 9.97 -6.65 44.18
CA SER A 406 8.61 -6.62 44.70
C SER A 406 7.57 -6.01 43.75
N VAL A 407 6.38 -6.61 43.73
CA VAL A 407 5.17 -6.09 43.06
C VAL A 407 4.71 -4.80 43.74
N ALA A 408 4.86 -4.67 45.05
CA ALA A 408 4.51 -3.46 45.78
C ALA A 408 5.35 -2.27 45.29
N VAL A 409 6.65 -2.45 45.15
CA VAL A 409 7.57 -1.44 44.59
C VAL A 409 7.19 -1.11 43.14
N TYR A 410 6.84 -2.10 42.31
CA TYR A 410 6.40 -1.83 40.94
C TYR A 410 5.12 -0.96 40.87
N ARG A 411 4.14 -1.24 41.72
CA ARG A 411 2.91 -0.44 41.85
C ARG A 411 3.21 0.95 42.43
N GLU A 412 4.16 1.06 43.35
CA GLU A 412 4.68 2.32 43.90
C GLU A 412 5.53 3.12 42.89
N LEU A 413 6.07 2.49 41.85
CA LEU A 413 6.66 3.20 40.72
C LEU A 413 5.58 3.67 39.74
N GLY A 414 4.37 3.09 39.79
CA GLY A 414 3.28 3.39 38.85
C GLY A 414 3.43 2.64 37.52
N GLY A 415 4.03 1.44 37.55
CA GLY A 415 4.30 0.65 36.37
C GLY A 415 5.49 1.18 35.55
N ILE A 416 5.62 0.72 34.31
CA ILE A 416 6.67 1.19 33.38
C ILE A 416 6.50 2.68 33.08
N ASP A 417 5.27 3.13 32.79
CA ASP A 417 5.02 4.53 32.45
C ASP A 417 5.24 5.47 33.64
N GLY A 418 4.81 5.05 34.84
CA GLY A 418 4.88 5.90 36.03
C GLY A 418 6.29 6.09 36.58
N ALA A 419 7.23 5.16 36.37
CA ALA A 419 8.50 5.16 37.10
C ALA A 419 9.33 6.43 36.86
N ILE A 420 9.48 6.84 35.58
CA ILE A 420 10.23 8.05 35.22
C ILE A 420 9.45 9.32 35.60
N GLY A 421 8.12 9.31 35.48
CA GLY A 421 7.25 10.42 35.87
C GLY A 421 7.27 10.67 37.37
N ARG A 422 7.24 9.60 38.18
CA ARG A 422 7.38 9.68 39.65
C ARG A 422 8.76 10.14 40.06
N LYS A 423 9.83 9.71 39.39
CA LYS A 423 11.18 10.24 39.67
C LYS A 423 11.24 11.75 39.39
N ALA A 424 10.70 12.18 38.26
CA ALA A 424 10.61 13.60 37.93
C ALA A 424 9.81 14.36 39.00
N GLU A 425 8.67 13.82 39.45
CA GLU A 425 7.85 14.44 40.49
C GLU A 425 8.51 14.43 41.87
N GLN A 426 9.24 13.37 42.23
CA GLN A 426 9.99 13.28 43.49
C GLN A 426 11.13 14.30 43.54
N VAL A 427 11.92 14.38 42.46
CA VAL A 427 12.99 15.38 42.33
C VAL A 427 12.35 16.77 42.41
N PHE A 428 11.29 17.03 41.64
CA PHE A 428 10.57 18.30 41.67
C PHE A 428 10.06 18.68 43.07
N CYS A 429 9.36 17.76 43.76
CA CYS A 429 8.81 18.00 45.10
C CYS A 429 9.89 18.21 46.16
N SER A 430 11.09 17.65 45.96
CA SER A 430 12.23 17.86 46.87
C SER A 430 12.87 19.24 46.73
N LEU A 431 12.60 19.96 45.63
CA LEU A 431 13.14 21.29 45.40
C LEU A 431 12.44 22.33 46.28
N PRO A 432 13.13 23.41 46.71
CA PRO A 432 12.47 24.52 47.38
C PRO A 432 11.45 25.23 46.47
N LYS A 433 10.48 25.94 47.06
CA LYS A 433 9.36 26.56 46.33
C LYS A 433 9.81 27.55 45.25
N GLU A 434 10.94 28.22 45.44
CA GLU A 434 11.49 29.17 44.46
C GLU A 434 11.87 28.47 43.15
N GLN A 435 12.51 27.30 43.22
CA GLN A 435 12.88 26.48 42.08
C GLN A 435 11.66 25.72 41.50
N GLN A 436 10.64 25.41 42.32
CA GLN A 436 9.41 24.83 41.80
C GLN A 436 8.63 25.81 40.91
N ASN A 437 8.63 27.10 41.25
CA ASN A 437 7.87 28.13 40.53
C ASN A 437 8.40 28.43 39.12
N VAL A 438 9.65 28.06 38.80
CA VAL A 438 10.25 28.29 37.47
C VAL A 438 9.89 27.22 36.44
N LEU A 439 9.23 26.13 36.85
CA LEU A 439 8.89 25.01 35.97
C LEU A 439 8.17 25.43 34.67
N PRO A 440 7.13 26.29 34.70
CA PRO A 440 6.44 26.69 33.46
C PRO A 440 7.35 27.43 32.48
N ALA A 441 8.28 28.25 32.97
CA ALA A 441 9.23 28.99 32.15
C ALA A 441 10.24 28.04 31.49
N VAL A 442 10.77 27.08 32.25
CA VAL A 442 11.68 26.05 31.73
C VAL A 442 10.98 25.14 30.71
N PHE A 443 9.72 24.76 30.94
CA PHE A 443 8.92 24.01 29.97
C PHE A 443 8.66 24.78 28.69
N ALA A 444 8.32 26.07 28.76
CA ALA A 444 8.16 26.91 27.57
C ALA A 444 9.46 27.05 26.77
N LEU A 445 10.62 26.93 27.43
CA LEU A 445 11.90 26.85 26.76
C LEU A 445 12.15 25.46 26.17
N LEU A 446 11.87 24.36 26.86
CA LEU A 446 12.24 23.00 26.43
C LEU A 446 11.27 22.35 25.44
N ILE A 447 9.97 22.60 25.58
CA ILE A 447 8.93 21.85 24.88
C ILE A 447 8.58 22.57 23.58
N THR A 448 8.60 21.83 22.47
CA THR A 448 8.21 22.33 21.15
C THR A 448 7.37 21.29 20.41
N LEU A 449 6.60 21.75 19.42
CA LEU A 449 5.94 20.86 18.47
C LEU A 449 6.93 20.47 17.35
N ALA A 450 6.93 19.20 16.96
CA ALA A 450 7.72 18.68 15.84
C ALA A 450 7.31 19.33 14.52
N ALA A 451 8.16 19.19 13.49
CA ALA A 451 7.90 19.70 12.15
C ALA A 451 6.63 19.10 11.50
N ASP A 452 6.20 17.91 11.93
CA ASP A 452 4.96 17.25 11.48
C ASP A 452 3.67 17.86 12.06
N GLY A 453 3.80 18.75 13.06
CA GLY A 453 2.68 19.40 13.73
C GLY A 453 1.84 18.48 14.63
N LYS A 454 2.26 17.24 14.87
CA LYS A 454 1.48 16.21 15.58
C LYS A 454 2.12 15.72 16.87
N ARG A 455 3.45 15.79 16.99
CA ARG A 455 4.19 15.26 18.15
C ARG A 455 4.88 16.37 18.93
N TYR A 456 4.85 16.27 20.27
CA TYR A 456 5.65 17.13 21.13
C TYR A 456 7.04 16.53 21.30
N THR A 457 8.06 17.37 21.22
CA THR A 457 9.47 16.98 21.35
C THR A 457 10.16 17.91 22.34
N SER A 458 11.28 17.46 22.88
CA SER A 458 12.23 18.38 23.51
C SER A 458 13.04 19.08 22.43
N ARG A 459 13.29 20.38 22.61
CA ARG A 459 14.39 21.07 21.94
C ARG A 459 15.56 21.29 22.90
N THR A 460 16.71 21.60 22.30
CA THR A 460 17.88 22.10 23.02
C THR A 460 17.71 23.57 23.38
N VAL A 461 18.01 23.91 24.63
CA VAL A 461 17.94 25.25 25.20
C VAL A 461 19.33 25.66 25.67
N LEU A 462 19.74 26.90 25.41
CA LEU A 462 21.03 27.42 25.87
C LEU A 462 20.92 27.80 27.35
N TRP A 463 21.96 27.53 28.15
CA TRP A 463 22.01 27.97 29.55
C TRP A 463 21.92 29.50 29.67
N SER A 464 22.40 30.24 28.66
CA SER A 464 22.29 31.70 28.57
C SER A 464 20.85 32.22 28.41
N GLN A 465 19.88 31.35 28.08
CA GLN A 465 18.46 31.71 28.02
C GLN A 465 17.78 31.67 29.39
N LEU A 466 18.41 31.04 30.39
CA LEU A 466 17.97 31.07 31.79
C LEU A 466 18.39 32.43 32.37
N LYS A 467 17.42 33.20 32.86
CA LYS A 467 17.62 34.59 33.30
C LYS A 467 17.74 34.72 34.82
N ILE A 468 17.20 33.75 35.55
CA ILE A 468 17.08 33.81 37.01
C ILE A 468 17.87 32.64 37.62
N GLU A 469 18.53 32.88 38.74
CA GLU A 469 19.34 31.87 39.44
C GLU A 469 18.53 30.59 39.79
N ALA A 470 17.26 30.75 40.15
CA ALA A 470 16.36 29.63 40.39
C ALA A 470 16.14 28.72 39.16
N GLU A 471 16.15 29.27 37.94
CA GLU A 471 16.06 28.49 36.70
C GLU A 471 17.32 27.66 36.46
N ILE A 472 18.50 28.25 36.73
CA ILE A 472 19.80 27.60 36.59
C ILE A 472 19.90 26.43 37.58
N LEU A 473 19.58 26.67 38.86
CA LEU A 473 19.65 25.62 39.88
C LEU A 473 18.63 24.50 39.63
N PHE A 474 17.42 24.84 39.18
CA PHE A 474 16.42 23.85 38.77
C PHE A 474 16.96 22.92 37.67
N VAL A 475 17.51 23.51 36.60
CA VAL A 475 18.06 22.75 35.46
C VAL A 475 19.26 21.91 35.89
N GLN A 476 20.15 22.44 36.74
CA GLN A 476 21.29 21.69 37.30
C GLN A 476 20.83 20.42 38.02
N ILE A 477 19.86 20.55 38.93
CA ILE A 477 19.37 19.40 39.71
C ILE A 477 18.67 18.38 38.80
N MET A 478 17.96 18.84 37.77
CA MET A 478 17.36 17.94 36.76
C MET A 478 18.42 17.21 35.93
N VAL A 479 19.55 17.85 35.60
CA VAL A 479 20.68 17.22 34.90
C VAL A 479 21.41 16.22 35.81
N GLU A 480 21.67 16.58 37.06
CA GLU A 480 22.30 15.70 38.06
C GLU A 480 21.48 14.43 38.30
N ASN A 481 20.15 14.56 38.30
CA ASN A 481 19.23 13.43 38.41
C ASN A 481 18.95 12.72 37.07
N ARG A 482 19.67 13.08 36.00
CA ARG A 482 19.56 12.50 34.65
C ARG A 482 18.16 12.59 34.02
N LEU A 483 17.35 13.53 34.48
CA LEU A 483 16.06 13.85 33.87
C LEU A 483 16.28 14.76 32.67
N PHE A 484 17.26 15.66 32.75
CA PHE A 484 17.77 16.47 31.65
C PHE A 484 19.19 15.99 31.28
N VAL A 485 19.62 16.31 30.06
CA VAL A 485 20.98 16.11 29.58
C VAL A 485 21.55 17.49 29.27
N SER A 486 22.79 17.73 29.70
CA SER A 486 23.54 18.91 29.31
C SER A 486 24.56 18.56 28.22
N HIS A 487 24.61 19.39 27.20
CA HIS A 487 25.50 19.26 26.05
C HIS A 487 25.84 20.65 25.52
N LEU A 488 26.74 20.77 24.56
CA LEU A 488 27.14 22.06 24.00
C LEU A 488 26.46 22.28 22.63
N HIS A 489 25.75 23.39 22.47
CA HIS A 489 25.07 23.76 21.24
C HIS A 489 25.58 25.12 20.76
N ASN A 490 26.15 25.20 19.55
CA ASN A 490 26.82 26.40 19.02
C ASN A 490 27.92 26.97 19.94
N GLN A 491 28.78 26.11 20.50
CA GLN A 491 29.84 26.47 21.46
C GLN A 491 29.34 27.10 22.78
N GLN A 492 28.05 27.04 23.04
CA GLN A 492 27.44 27.55 24.26
C GLN A 492 26.84 26.39 25.05
N ALA A 493 27.02 26.40 26.37
CA ALA A 493 26.43 25.39 27.24
C ALA A 493 24.93 25.33 26.96
N SER A 494 24.40 24.12 26.77
CA SER A 494 22.98 23.87 26.51
C SER A 494 22.45 22.66 27.29
N PHE A 495 21.13 22.49 27.31
CA PHE A 495 20.45 21.37 27.93
C PHE A 495 19.17 20.98 27.17
N SER A 496 18.73 19.74 27.33
CA SER A 496 17.45 19.21 26.82
C SER A 496 16.89 18.13 27.76
N LEU A 497 15.67 17.65 27.51
CA LEU A 497 15.17 16.46 28.21
C LEU A 497 16.03 15.24 27.87
N ALA A 498 16.29 14.40 28.88
CA ALA A 498 16.99 13.14 28.67
C ALA A 498 16.18 12.16 27.82
N HIS A 499 14.85 12.21 27.94
CA HIS A 499 13.95 11.39 27.14
C HIS A 499 12.61 12.07 26.89
N GLU A 500 12.04 11.90 25.69
CA GLU A 500 10.73 12.47 25.32
C GLU A 500 9.57 11.86 26.11
N ALA A 501 9.76 10.66 26.68
CA ALA A 501 8.77 10.03 27.57
C ALA A 501 8.40 10.92 28.77
N LEU A 502 9.30 11.80 29.24
CA LEU A 502 8.99 12.76 30.29
C LEU A 502 7.84 13.70 29.92
N LEU A 503 7.67 14.02 28.63
CA LEU A 503 6.57 14.88 28.16
C LEU A 503 5.19 14.22 28.31
N ARG A 504 5.15 12.88 28.28
CA ARG A 504 3.91 12.09 28.37
C ARG A 504 3.65 11.62 29.79
N CYS A 505 4.69 11.15 30.47
CA CYS A 505 4.57 10.38 31.70
C CYS A 505 4.75 11.22 32.97
N TRP A 506 5.32 12.42 32.87
CA TRP A 506 5.32 13.38 33.97
C TRP A 506 4.03 14.22 33.91
N GLU A 507 3.12 13.98 34.85
CA GLU A 507 1.78 14.59 34.87
C GLU A 507 1.82 16.12 34.71
N ARG A 508 2.75 16.81 35.39
CA ARG A 508 2.90 18.26 35.25
C ARG A 508 3.29 18.69 33.84
N ALA A 509 4.16 17.94 33.16
CA ALA A 509 4.53 18.22 31.79
C ALA A 509 3.35 17.98 30.84
N ALA A 510 2.64 16.85 31.01
CA ALA A 510 1.47 16.51 30.21
C ALA A 510 0.34 17.55 30.37
N SER A 511 0.00 17.93 31.61
CA SER A 511 -1.01 18.95 31.89
C SER A 511 -0.58 20.33 31.39
N TRP A 512 0.70 20.69 31.52
CA TRP A 512 1.20 21.96 30.99
C TRP A 512 1.10 22.02 29.46
N ILE A 513 1.43 20.92 28.78
CA ILE A 513 1.28 20.78 27.32
C ILE A 513 -0.19 20.93 26.92
N GLU A 514 -1.11 20.25 27.61
CA GLU A 514 -2.54 20.33 27.32
C GLU A 514 -3.07 21.75 27.46
N GLN A 515 -2.69 22.44 28.55
CA GLN A 515 -3.08 23.83 28.82
C GLN A 515 -2.53 24.82 27.77
N HIS A 516 -1.33 24.57 27.24
CA HIS A 516 -0.63 25.49 26.34
C HIS A 516 -0.53 25.00 24.89
N ASN A 517 -1.33 23.99 24.52
CA ASN A 517 -1.32 23.34 23.21
C ASN A 517 -1.44 24.37 22.06
N GLU A 518 -2.41 25.28 22.16
CA GLU A 518 -2.61 26.31 21.13
C GLU A 518 -1.43 27.29 21.05
N SER A 519 -0.84 27.69 22.18
CA SER A 519 0.35 28.56 22.19
C SER A 519 1.58 27.86 21.59
N LEU A 520 1.77 26.57 21.87
CA LEU A 520 2.84 25.75 21.30
C LEU A 520 2.70 25.59 19.78
N LYS A 521 1.48 25.35 19.28
CA LYS A 521 1.19 25.31 17.84
C LYS A 521 1.47 26.64 17.16
N VAL A 522 0.97 27.74 17.73
CA VAL A 522 1.19 29.09 17.19
C VAL A 522 2.69 29.41 17.19
N LYS A 523 3.41 29.07 18.26
CA LYS A 523 4.86 29.26 18.36
C LYS A 523 5.62 28.48 17.29
N ALA A 524 5.31 27.21 17.09
CA ALA A 524 5.94 26.37 16.07
C ALA A 524 5.66 26.90 14.65
N HIS A 525 4.42 27.31 14.39
CA HIS A 525 4.03 27.90 13.10
C HIS A 525 4.73 29.24 12.84
N LEU A 526 4.81 30.11 13.85
CA LEU A 526 5.52 31.39 13.78
C LEU A 526 7.00 31.20 13.50
N ARG A 527 7.64 30.24 14.17
CA ARG A 527 9.06 29.90 13.96
C ARG A 527 9.32 29.44 12.53
N ASN A 528 8.52 28.50 12.02
CA ASN A 528 8.66 28.01 10.64
C ASN A 528 8.42 29.12 9.61
N SER A 529 7.40 29.96 9.84
CA SER A 529 7.11 31.11 8.99
C SER A 529 8.26 32.14 9.00
N SER A 530 8.85 32.39 10.16
CA SER A 530 10.01 33.29 10.32
C SER A 530 11.24 32.78 9.58
N LEU A 531 11.54 31.48 9.71
CA LEU A 531 12.65 30.84 9.00
C LEU A 531 12.47 30.94 7.47
N ARG A 532 11.28 30.59 6.98
CA ARG A 532 10.96 30.66 5.54
C ARG A 532 11.03 32.10 5.02
N TRP A 533 10.47 33.07 5.75
CA TRP A 533 10.54 34.48 5.38
C TRP A 533 11.99 34.97 5.28
N HIS A 534 12.87 34.54 6.20
CA HIS A 534 14.30 34.86 6.13
C HIS A 534 15.02 34.18 4.96
N GLN A 535 14.74 32.90 4.69
CA GLN A 535 15.32 32.18 3.54
C GLN A 535 14.93 32.82 2.20
N GLU A 536 13.70 33.31 2.11
CA GLU A 536 13.15 33.97 0.91
C GLU A 536 13.45 35.49 0.87
N SER A 537 14.61 35.89 1.41
CA SER A 537 15.10 37.28 1.40
C SER A 537 14.08 38.31 1.92
N ARG A 538 13.27 37.92 2.92
CA ARG A 538 12.22 38.74 3.54
C ARG A 538 11.11 39.17 2.57
N ALA A 539 10.82 38.38 1.55
CA ALA A 539 9.76 38.68 0.58
C ALA A 539 8.38 38.87 1.24
N THR A 540 7.62 39.86 0.77
CA THR A 540 6.35 40.27 1.40
C THR A 540 5.22 39.23 1.27
N ALA A 541 5.38 38.23 0.40
CA ALA A 541 4.42 37.14 0.19
C ALA A 541 4.35 36.17 1.38
N PHE A 542 5.42 36.09 2.17
CA PHE A 542 5.53 35.18 3.33
C PHE A 542 5.21 35.86 4.67
N LEU A 543 4.69 37.09 4.64
CA LEU A 543 4.19 37.78 5.84
C LEU A 543 2.88 37.15 6.32
N LEU A 544 2.70 37.06 7.64
CA LEU A 544 1.46 36.59 8.27
C LEU A 544 0.24 37.37 7.78
N ALA A 545 -0.83 36.64 7.46
CA ALA A 545 -2.10 37.20 7.00
C ALA A 545 -2.84 37.96 8.11
N GLU A 546 -3.60 38.99 7.74
CA GLU A 546 -4.50 39.72 8.64
C GLU A 546 -5.60 38.79 9.17
N GLY A 547 -5.94 38.88 10.46
CA GLY A 547 -6.92 38.02 11.12
C GLY A 547 -6.27 37.07 12.14
N LYS A 548 -6.78 35.84 12.22
CA LYS A 548 -6.39 34.84 13.24
C LYS A 548 -4.86 34.60 13.31
N PRO A 549 -4.10 34.44 12.21
CA PRO A 549 -2.65 34.17 12.29
C PRO A 549 -1.85 35.32 12.93
N LEU A 550 -2.11 36.57 12.53
CA LEU A 550 -1.43 37.74 13.09
C LEU A 550 -1.89 38.04 14.52
N GLN A 551 -3.17 37.82 14.83
CA GLN A 551 -3.70 37.98 16.18
C GLN A 551 -3.08 36.97 17.16
N GLN A 552 -3.04 35.70 16.79
CA GLN A 552 -2.40 34.66 17.60
C GLN A 552 -0.91 34.95 17.84
N ALA A 553 -0.20 35.48 16.84
CA ALA A 553 1.20 35.88 17.00
C ALA A 553 1.37 37.05 17.99
N ARG A 554 0.42 38.01 18.04
CA ARG A 554 0.40 39.09 19.03
C ARG A 554 0.08 38.59 20.43
N ASP A 555 -0.92 37.73 20.55
CA ASP A 555 -1.32 37.14 21.83
C ASP A 555 -0.14 36.36 22.44
N LEU A 556 0.67 35.71 21.59
CA LEU A 556 1.89 35.03 22.01
C LEU A 556 3.00 35.99 22.49
N VAL A 557 3.14 37.18 21.88
CA VAL A 557 4.08 38.22 22.35
C VAL A 557 3.67 38.75 23.73
N ASN A 558 2.37 38.84 23.99
CA ASN A 558 1.83 39.31 25.27
C ASN A 558 1.80 38.23 26.35
N ASN A 559 2.11 36.97 26.01
CA ASN A 559 2.13 35.88 26.98
C ASN A 559 3.50 35.82 27.67
N PRO A 560 3.60 36.11 28.98
CA PRO A 560 4.87 36.19 29.71
C PRO A 560 5.61 34.85 29.80
N GLN A 561 4.93 33.72 29.57
CA GLN A 561 5.54 32.39 29.64
C GLN A 561 6.29 32.02 28.35
N PHE A 562 5.98 32.64 27.21
CA PHE A 562 6.58 32.29 25.92
C PHE A 562 7.58 33.35 25.46
N TYR A 563 8.82 32.94 25.20
CA TYR A 563 9.85 33.83 24.68
C TYR A 563 9.79 33.93 23.15
N VAL A 564 9.55 35.13 22.62
CA VAL A 564 9.63 35.44 21.18
C VAL A 564 11.01 35.98 20.82
N THR A 565 11.66 35.35 19.86
CA THR A 565 13.01 35.72 19.38
C THR A 565 12.95 37.00 18.55
N GLN A 566 14.09 37.68 18.38
CA GLN A 566 14.16 38.89 17.57
C GLN A 566 13.75 38.67 16.10
N GLN A 567 14.03 37.50 15.52
CA GLN A 567 13.63 37.17 14.15
C GLN A 567 12.11 37.01 14.01
N GLU A 568 11.49 36.29 14.93
CA GLU A 568 10.03 36.12 14.96
C GLU A 568 9.31 37.46 15.20
N LEU A 569 9.86 38.30 16.08
CA LEU A 569 9.35 39.63 16.35
C LEU A 569 9.49 40.56 15.13
N ALA A 570 10.58 40.43 14.36
CA ALA A 570 10.76 41.15 13.10
C ALA A 570 9.71 40.74 12.04
N LEU A 571 9.36 39.46 11.94
CA LEU A 571 8.27 38.98 11.07
C LEU A 571 6.93 39.59 11.49
N ILE A 572 6.61 39.55 12.78
CA ILE A 572 5.36 40.14 13.31
C ILE A 572 5.29 41.62 12.96
N ASN A 573 6.34 42.39 13.27
CA ASN A 573 6.38 43.83 13.00
C ASN A 573 6.25 44.14 11.49
N ALA A 574 6.90 43.36 10.62
CA ALA A 574 6.79 43.52 9.17
C ALA A 574 5.37 43.20 8.65
N SER A 575 4.72 42.17 9.19
CA SER A 575 3.32 41.85 8.92
C SER A 575 2.38 42.97 9.37
N GLU A 576 2.60 43.53 10.56
CA GLU A 576 1.81 44.64 11.09
C GLU A 576 1.96 45.90 10.26
N ALA A 577 3.18 46.25 9.87
CA ALA A 577 3.45 47.40 9.01
C ALA A 577 2.70 47.30 7.67
N LYS A 578 2.66 46.10 7.07
CA LYS A 578 1.91 45.84 5.83
C LYS A 578 0.41 45.94 6.02
N VAL A 579 -0.13 45.42 7.13
CA VAL A 579 -1.56 45.55 7.46
C VAL A 579 -1.94 47.01 7.69
N CYS A 580 -1.14 47.76 8.44
CA CYS A 580 -1.32 49.20 8.64
C CYS A 580 -1.28 49.96 7.31
N ALA A 581 -0.29 49.71 6.45
CA ALA A 581 -0.22 50.32 5.12
C ALA A 581 -1.46 49.98 4.25
N ARG A 582 -1.96 48.74 4.32
CA ARG A 582 -3.18 48.32 3.61
C ARG A 582 -4.43 49.00 4.16
N ARG A 583 -4.54 49.19 5.48
CA ARG A 583 -5.64 49.94 6.13
C ARG A 583 -5.60 51.42 5.76
N TRP A 584 -4.42 52.04 5.71
CA TRP A 584 -4.26 53.41 5.22
C TRP A 584 -4.62 53.54 3.74
N LYS A 585 -4.20 52.61 2.88
CA LYS A 585 -4.65 52.55 1.47
C LYS A 585 -6.17 52.39 1.35
N LYS A 586 -6.79 51.53 2.16
CA LYS A 586 -8.27 51.39 2.22
C LYS A 586 -8.96 52.67 2.70
N ARG A 587 -8.40 53.40 3.68
CA ARG A 587 -8.92 54.69 4.15
C ARG A 587 -8.83 55.76 3.06
N ILE A 588 -7.69 55.86 2.35
CA ILE A 588 -7.54 56.74 1.19
C ILE A 588 -8.60 56.39 0.12
N VAL A 589 -8.78 55.10 -0.20
CA VAL A 589 -9.84 54.63 -1.10
C VAL A 589 -11.25 54.98 -0.59
N PHE A 590 -11.50 54.96 0.73
CA PHE A 590 -12.78 55.33 1.33
C PHE A 590 -13.07 56.84 1.19
N THR A 591 -12.06 57.69 1.37
CA THR A 591 -12.17 59.14 1.12
C THR A 591 -12.40 59.44 -0.37
N VAL A 592 -11.76 58.69 -1.27
CA VAL A 592 -12.00 58.74 -2.72
C VAL A 592 -13.40 58.23 -3.07
N LEU A 593 -13.92 57.22 -2.37
CA LEU A 593 -15.28 56.69 -2.49
C LEU A 593 -16.35 57.71 -2.08
N LEU A 594 -16.07 58.57 -1.09
CA LEU A 594 -16.97 59.64 -0.65
C LEU A 594 -17.10 60.77 -1.71
N VAL A 595 -16.02 61.04 -2.44
CA VAL A 595 -16.02 61.92 -3.61
C VAL A 595 -16.76 61.24 -4.78
N LEU A 596 -16.57 59.92 -4.96
CA LEU A 596 -17.30 59.11 -5.94
C LEU A 596 -18.81 58.97 -5.63
N THR A 597 -19.26 59.10 -4.38
CA THR A 597 -20.70 59.09 -4.06
C THR A 597 -21.44 60.33 -4.54
N ILE A 598 -20.76 61.48 -4.62
CA ILE A 598 -21.32 62.70 -5.23
C ILE A 598 -21.40 62.52 -6.76
N ILE A 599 -20.42 61.83 -7.35
CA ILE A 599 -20.44 61.39 -8.76
C ILE A 599 -21.50 60.29 -8.99
N SER A 600 -21.81 59.48 -7.98
CA SER A 600 -22.78 58.38 -8.03
C SER A 600 -24.23 58.81 -8.18
N VAL A 601 -24.58 60.03 -7.76
CA VAL A 601 -25.93 60.60 -8.00
C VAL A 601 -26.09 60.93 -9.48
N VAL A 602 -25.01 61.38 -10.14
CA VAL A 602 -24.94 61.60 -11.59
C VAL A 602 -24.87 60.26 -12.35
N MET A 603 -24.19 59.24 -11.82
CA MET A 603 -24.17 57.86 -12.36
C MET A 603 -25.42 57.03 -12.02
N SER A 604 -26.37 57.51 -11.22
CA SER A 604 -27.62 56.77 -10.99
C SER A 604 -28.46 56.66 -12.27
N ILE A 605 -28.18 57.52 -13.25
CA ILE A 605 -28.75 57.48 -14.60
C ILE A 605 -27.99 56.45 -15.48
N THR A 606 -26.73 56.10 -15.17
CA THR A 606 -25.97 55.05 -15.85
C THR A 606 -26.10 53.67 -15.18
N ARG A 607 -26.62 53.59 -13.95
CA ARG A 607 -26.78 52.34 -13.18
C ARG A 607 -27.81 51.33 -13.73
N TYR A 608 -28.65 51.73 -14.67
CA TYR A 608 -29.48 50.77 -15.43
C TYR A 608 -28.62 49.85 -16.32
N GLN A 609 -27.43 50.28 -16.75
CA GLN A 609 -26.49 49.48 -17.56
C GLN A 609 -25.64 48.49 -16.74
N ALA A 610 -25.34 48.78 -15.47
CA ALA A 610 -24.53 47.89 -14.62
C ALA A 610 -25.28 46.64 -14.13
N GLN A 611 -26.62 46.71 -14.08
CA GLN A 611 -27.47 45.57 -13.74
C GLN A 611 -27.47 44.52 -14.86
N ILE A 612 -27.29 44.96 -16.11
CA ILE A 612 -27.09 44.10 -17.29
C ILE A 612 -25.71 43.41 -17.22
N GLU A 613 -24.65 44.12 -16.82
CA GLU A 613 -23.31 43.55 -16.69
C GLU A 613 -23.18 42.50 -15.56
N ALA A 614 -23.88 42.67 -14.44
CA ALA A 614 -23.87 41.69 -13.34
C ALA A 614 -24.68 40.43 -13.69
N GLN A 615 -25.77 40.57 -14.45
CA GLN A 615 -26.46 39.43 -15.07
C GLN A 615 -25.59 38.77 -16.14
N GLN A 616 -24.85 39.54 -16.96
CA GLN A 616 -23.88 39.00 -17.90
C GLN A 616 -22.80 38.20 -17.20
N ARG A 617 -22.17 38.68 -16.12
CA ARG A 617 -21.14 37.88 -15.42
C ARG A 617 -21.67 36.59 -14.80
N ARG A 618 -22.92 36.56 -14.34
CA ARG A 618 -23.58 35.33 -13.85
C ARG A 618 -23.94 34.40 -15.00
N LEU A 619 -24.50 34.93 -16.08
CA LEU A 619 -24.77 34.20 -17.31
C LEU A 619 -23.47 33.69 -17.94
N ASP A 620 -22.36 34.42 -17.88
CA ASP A 620 -21.05 34.03 -18.39
C ASP A 620 -20.47 32.88 -17.55
N ALA A 621 -20.65 32.90 -16.22
CA ALA A 621 -20.26 31.81 -15.34
C ALA A 621 -21.15 30.56 -15.54
N GLU A 622 -22.47 30.73 -15.71
CA GLU A 622 -23.42 29.65 -16.01
C GLU A 622 -23.23 29.09 -17.43
N ASN A 623 -22.90 29.93 -18.41
CA ASN A 623 -22.56 29.53 -19.77
C ASN A 623 -21.23 28.79 -19.78
N LEU A 624 -20.23 29.25 -19.03
CA LEU A 624 -18.96 28.56 -18.88
C LEU A 624 -19.14 27.21 -18.18
N LEU A 625 -19.96 27.12 -17.13
CA LEU A 625 -20.30 25.84 -16.47
C LEU A 625 -21.05 24.89 -17.41
N GLY A 626 -22.04 25.40 -18.16
CA GLY A 626 -22.75 24.64 -19.19
C GLY A 626 -21.81 24.14 -20.29
N PHE A 627 -20.89 24.98 -20.76
CA PHE A 627 -19.83 24.57 -21.70
C PHE A 627 -18.91 23.51 -21.10
N MET A 628 -18.47 23.68 -19.85
CA MET A 628 -17.52 22.77 -19.19
C MET A 628 -18.10 21.37 -18.93
N VAL A 629 -19.39 21.28 -18.61
CA VAL A 629 -20.09 20.03 -18.26
C VAL A 629 -20.83 19.41 -19.46
N GLY A 630 -21.14 20.21 -20.49
CA GLY A 630 -21.69 19.78 -21.77
C GLY A 630 -20.60 19.60 -22.83
N GLU A 631 -20.37 20.63 -23.65
CA GLU A 631 -19.51 20.56 -24.85
C GLU A 631 -18.06 20.15 -24.58
N PHE A 632 -17.46 20.64 -23.50
CA PHE A 632 -16.10 20.25 -23.12
C PHE A 632 -16.08 18.81 -22.61
N ALA A 633 -17.14 18.37 -21.94
CA ALA A 633 -17.26 16.99 -21.52
C ALA A 633 -17.38 16.05 -22.71
N ASP A 634 -18.14 16.42 -23.75
CA ASP A 634 -18.21 15.65 -25.01
C ASP A 634 -16.83 15.45 -25.66
N LYS A 635 -15.99 16.49 -25.65
CA LYS A 635 -14.61 16.38 -26.15
C LYS A 635 -13.73 15.46 -25.31
N LEU A 636 -13.97 15.40 -23.99
CA LEU A 636 -13.23 14.49 -23.11
C LEU A 636 -13.73 13.05 -23.21
N ARG A 637 -15.02 12.85 -23.52
CA ARG A 637 -15.60 11.54 -23.84
C ARG A 637 -14.97 10.95 -25.09
N SER A 638 -14.83 11.74 -26.16
CA SER A 638 -14.29 11.26 -27.44
C SER A 638 -12.83 10.83 -27.38
N VAL A 639 -12.04 11.37 -26.44
CA VAL A 639 -10.66 10.95 -26.18
C VAL A 639 -10.50 9.99 -24.99
N ASN A 640 -11.61 9.49 -24.44
CA ASN A 640 -11.68 8.56 -23.31
C ASN A 640 -10.92 9.02 -22.04
N ARG A 641 -10.88 10.33 -21.78
CA ARG A 641 -10.20 10.94 -20.61
C ARG A 641 -11.18 11.33 -19.51
N MET A 642 -11.94 10.35 -19.03
CA MET A 642 -12.95 10.55 -17.98
C MET A 642 -12.35 10.96 -16.62
N ASP A 643 -11.06 10.66 -16.39
CA ASP A 643 -10.31 11.11 -15.22
C ASP A 643 -10.29 12.64 -15.07
N LEU A 644 -10.31 13.37 -16.19
CA LEU A 644 -10.27 14.82 -16.22
C LEU A 644 -11.64 15.48 -15.93
N LEU A 645 -12.74 14.72 -16.04
CA LEU A 645 -14.09 15.21 -15.80
C LEU A 645 -14.46 15.31 -14.33
N ASP A 646 -13.83 14.50 -13.47
CA ASP A 646 -14.16 14.44 -12.04
C ASP A 646 -13.97 15.79 -11.32
N GLY A 647 -12.87 16.48 -11.62
CA GLY A 647 -12.59 17.79 -11.00
C GLY A 647 -13.59 18.87 -11.41
N ILE A 648 -14.01 18.86 -12.68
CA ILE A 648 -14.96 19.83 -13.24
C ILE A 648 -16.36 19.59 -12.69
N SER A 649 -16.83 18.34 -12.71
CA SER A 649 -18.16 17.96 -12.26
C SER A 649 -18.35 18.18 -10.76
N ASN A 650 -17.33 17.92 -9.93
CA ASN A 650 -17.39 18.22 -8.50
C ASN A 650 -17.44 19.74 -8.24
N LYS A 651 -16.71 20.55 -9.01
CA LYS A 651 -16.75 22.01 -8.88
C LYS A 651 -18.09 22.61 -9.33
N ALA A 652 -18.68 22.06 -10.39
CA ALA A 652 -20.02 22.41 -10.83
C ALA A 652 -21.07 22.01 -9.79
N LEU A 653 -20.96 20.82 -9.19
CA LEU A 653 -21.86 20.38 -8.12
C LEU A 653 -21.73 21.28 -6.87
N GLU A 654 -20.52 21.70 -6.49
CA GLU A 654 -20.32 22.69 -5.41
C GLU A 654 -21.06 24.00 -5.68
N TYR A 655 -20.96 24.55 -6.91
CA TYR A 655 -21.69 25.76 -7.30
C TYR A 655 -23.20 25.59 -7.10
N PHE A 656 -23.75 24.44 -7.50
CA PHE A 656 -25.17 24.17 -7.32
C PHE A 656 -25.54 23.78 -5.89
N THR A 657 -24.63 23.34 -5.02
CA THR A 657 -24.96 22.88 -3.65
C THR A 657 -24.67 23.89 -2.54
N GLN A 658 -24.01 25.02 -2.84
CA GLN A 658 -23.72 26.10 -1.87
C GLN A 658 -24.96 26.78 -1.23
N ALA A 659 -26.17 26.49 -1.71
CA ALA A 659 -27.42 26.90 -1.07
C ALA A 659 -27.94 25.78 -0.16
N GLY A 660 -27.50 25.78 1.11
CA GLY A 660 -27.72 24.70 2.07
C GLY A 660 -29.17 24.29 2.34
N SER A 661 -29.52 23.09 1.90
CA SER A 661 -30.69 22.35 2.41
C SER A 661 -30.37 20.87 2.57
N ASP A 662 -30.65 20.30 3.75
CA ASP A 662 -30.54 18.87 4.07
C ASP A 662 -31.56 17.97 3.33
N SER A 663 -32.47 18.56 2.55
CA SER A 663 -33.31 17.84 1.58
C SER A 663 -32.48 17.53 0.35
N GLY A 664 -32.40 16.24 -0.07
CA GLY A 664 -31.55 15.79 -1.18
C GLY A 664 -31.60 16.65 -2.46
N ILE A 665 -30.53 16.57 -3.27
CA ILE A 665 -30.19 17.44 -4.43
C ILE A 665 -31.39 17.74 -5.34
N VAL A 666 -32.27 16.76 -5.59
CA VAL A 666 -33.46 16.91 -6.43
C VAL A 666 -34.52 17.82 -5.78
N ALA A 667 -34.84 17.62 -4.49
CA ALA A 667 -35.80 18.45 -3.76
C ALA A 667 -35.31 19.90 -3.59
N ALA A 668 -34.01 20.08 -3.38
CA ALA A 668 -33.37 21.40 -3.32
C ALA A 668 -33.42 22.17 -4.65
N SER A 669 -33.68 21.48 -5.78
CA SER A 669 -33.72 22.08 -7.11
C SER A 669 -35.08 22.66 -7.49
N GLU A 670 -36.18 22.33 -6.80
CA GLU A 670 -37.55 22.71 -7.21
C GLU A 670 -37.74 24.22 -7.40
N LYS A 671 -37.10 25.05 -6.56
CA LYS A 671 -37.17 26.51 -6.57
C LYS A 671 -36.25 27.18 -7.61
N ARG A 672 -35.49 26.42 -8.39
CA ARG A 672 -34.54 26.94 -9.39
C ARG A 672 -35.18 27.13 -10.75
N SER A 673 -34.56 27.97 -11.58
CA SER A 673 -34.94 28.14 -12.98
C SER A 673 -34.76 26.83 -13.76
N GLU A 674 -35.48 26.67 -14.87
CA GLU A 674 -35.37 25.48 -15.73
C GLU A 674 -33.95 25.27 -16.26
N ARG A 675 -33.26 26.36 -16.64
CA ARG A 675 -31.86 26.32 -17.10
C ARG A 675 -30.90 25.82 -16.01
N GLU A 676 -31.08 26.24 -14.77
CA GLU A 676 -30.26 25.77 -13.63
C GLU A 676 -30.54 24.30 -13.31
N LYS A 677 -31.81 23.86 -13.40
CA LYS A 677 -32.18 22.44 -13.23
C LYS A 677 -31.53 21.58 -14.31
N PHE A 678 -31.56 22.05 -15.56
CA PHE A 678 -30.94 21.39 -16.70
C PHE A 678 -29.42 21.23 -16.51
N GLN A 679 -28.71 22.32 -16.17
CA GLN A 679 -27.25 22.27 -15.94
C GLN A 679 -26.86 21.40 -14.73
N LEU A 680 -27.67 21.42 -13.65
CA LEU A 680 -27.48 20.51 -12.53
C LEU A 680 -27.68 19.05 -12.95
N ALA A 681 -28.69 18.76 -13.76
CA ALA A 681 -28.93 17.42 -14.28
C ALA A 681 -27.80 16.95 -15.21
N GLN A 682 -27.27 17.81 -16.08
CA GLN A 682 -26.08 17.54 -16.89
C GLN A 682 -24.85 17.25 -16.01
N THR A 683 -24.68 18.01 -14.93
CA THR A 683 -23.58 17.79 -13.97
C THR A 683 -23.70 16.41 -13.33
N LEU A 684 -24.89 16.04 -12.87
CA LEU A 684 -25.15 14.73 -12.28
C LEU A 684 -24.94 13.59 -13.30
N LEU A 685 -25.34 13.79 -14.55
CA LEU A 685 -25.10 12.85 -15.64
C LEU A 685 -23.60 12.63 -15.86
N ALA A 686 -22.82 13.70 -16.00
CA ALA A 686 -21.37 13.63 -16.15
C ALA A 686 -20.68 12.97 -14.94
N MET A 687 -21.14 13.25 -13.71
CA MET A 687 -20.65 12.55 -12.50
C MET A 687 -20.97 11.05 -12.55
N GLY A 688 -22.15 10.68 -13.04
CA GLY A 688 -22.54 9.28 -13.21
C GLY A 688 -21.62 8.55 -14.19
N GLU A 689 -21.28 9.18 -15.32
CA GLU A 689 -20.36 8.63 -16.32
C GLU A 689 -18.94 8.45 -15.77
N VAL A 690 -18.44 9.44 -15.01
CA VAL A 690 -17.15 9.33 -14.33
C VAL A 690 -17.16 8.18 -13.34
N ALA A 691 -18.20 8.08 -12.49
CA ALA A 691 -18.33 6.98 -11.53
C ALA A 691 -18.44 5.62 -12.23
N TYR A 692 -19.15 5.55 -13.35
CA TYR A 692 -19.25 4.35 -14.19
C TYR A 692 -17.89 3.92 -14.73
N SER A 693 -17.10 4.86 -15.28
CA SER A 693 -15.75 4.58 -15.80
C SER A 693 -14.78 4.04 -14.73
N ARG A 694 -15.00 4.40 -13.46
CA ARG A 694 -14.21 3.91 -12.30
C ARG A 694 -14.70 2.57 -11.75
N GLY A 695 -15.76 1.99 -12.32
CA GLY A 695 -16.41 0.79 -11.79
C GLY A 695 -17.22 1.03 -10.51
N SER A 696 -17.50 2.28 -10.14
CA SER A 696 -18.26 2.65 -8.94
C SER A 696 -19.77 2.62 -9.18
N GLN A 697 -20.29 1.40 -9.43
CA GLN A 697 -21.67 1.12 -9.85
C GLN A 697 -22.75 1.80 -8.97
N LYS A 698 -22.56 1.83 -7.64
CA LYS A 698 -23.52 2.46 -6.71
C LYS A 698 -23.60 3.98 -6.86
N GLU A 699 -22.45 4.61 -7.05
CA GLU A 699 -22.35 6.07 -7.22
C GLU A 699 -22.89 6.48 -8.58
N ALA A 700 -22.51 5.75 -9.63
CA ALA A 700 -23.03 5.92 -10.98
C ALA A 700 -24.55 5.85 -11.00
N LYS A 701 -25.12 4.79 -10.42
CA LYS A 701 -26.58 4.62 -10.33
C LYS A 701 -27.25 5.80 -9.64
N LYS A 702 -26.75 6.23 -8.47
CA LYS A 702 -27.34 7.35 -7.72
C LYS A 702 -27.34 8.65 -8.53
N ALA A 703 -26.25 8.92 -9.24
CA ALA A 703 -26.10 10.12 -10.06
C ALA A 703 -27.03 10.08 -11.29
N PHE A 704 -27.09 8.95 -12.00
CA PHE A 704 -27.99 8.76 -13.13
C PHE A 704 -29.46 8.77 -12.73
N ASP A 705 -29.84 8.16 -11.60
CA ASP A 705 -31.22 8.22 -11.08
C ASP A 705 -31.64 9.67 -10.79
N ALA A 706 -30.74 10.47 -10.19
CA ALA A 706 -30.99 11.88 -9.91
C ALA A 706 -31.08 12.72 -11.20
N ALA A 707 -30.17 12.51 -12.15
CA ALA A 707 -30.20 13.17 -13.46
C ALA A 707 -31.48 12.83 -14.22
N PHE A 708 -31.85 11.55 -14.29
CA PHE A 708 -33.07 11.09 -14.94
C PHE A 708 -34.32 11.69 -14.30
N THR A 709 -34.39 11.79 -12.97
CA THR A 709 -35.51 12.41 -12.27
C THR A 709 -35.69 13.89 -12.68
N LEU A 710 -34.58 14.63 -12.83
CA LEU A 710 -34.64 16.03 -13.25
C LEU A 710 -35.00 16.18 -14.73
N PHE A 711 -34.36 15.44 -15.63
CA PHE A 711 -34.66 15.52 -17.07
C PHE A 711 -36.05 14.98 -17.44
N SER A 712 -36.54 13.95 -16.76
CA SER A 712 -37.91 13.47 -16.95
C SER A 712 -38.95 14.51 -16.52
N ALA A 713 -38.71 15.23 -15.41
CA ALA A 713 -39.56 16.35 -15.01
C ALA A 713 -39.51 17.52 -16.02
N LEU A 714 -38.31 17.89 -16.50
CA LEU A 714 -38.12 18.96 -17.48
C LEU A 714 -38.78 18.64 -18.83
N SER A 715 -38.57 17.43 -19.35
CA SER A 715 -39.22 16.95 -20.59
C SER A 715 -40.74 16.80 -20.44
N SER A 716 -41.25 16.51 -19.25
CA SER A 716 -42.71 16.46 -19.02
C SER A 716 -43.34 17.85 -18.98
N ALA A 717 -42.60 18.85 -18.48
CA ALA A 717 -43.03 20.24 -18.43
C ALA A 717 -43.00 20.90 -19.81
N ASN A 718 -41.99 20.56 -20.63
CA ASN A 718 -41.87 21.02 -22.02
C ASN A 718 -41.62 19.82 -22.98
N PRO A 719 -42.70 19.15 -23.44
CA PRO A 719 -42.59 17.93 -24.25
C PRO A 719 -42.01 18.11 -25.65
N ASP A 720 -41.94 19.34 -26.15
CA ASP A 720 -41.45 19.65 -27.50
C ASP A 720 -39.98 20.13 -27.49
N ASP A 721 -39.36 20.24 -26.31
CA ASP A 721 -37.95 20.63 -26.17
C ASP A 721 -37.02 19.47 -26.50
N LEU A 722 -36.36 19.56 -27.66
CA LEU A 722 -35.48 18.52 -28.18
C LEU A 722 -34.31 18.21 -27.24
N GLU A 723 -33.74 19.22 -26.59
CA GLU A 723 -32.57 19.05 -25.74
C GLU A 723 -32.92 18.33 -24.43
N ASN A 724 -34.07 18.67 -23.83
CA ASN A 724 -34.61 17.96 -22.68
C ASN A 724 -34.94 16.50 -23.02
N LEU A 725 -35.54 16.24 -24.18
CA LEU A 725 -35.82 14.88 -24.66
C LEU A 725 -34.53 14.08 -24.89
N LYS A 726 -33.52 14.70 -25.51
CA LYS A 726 -32.19 14.09 -25.73
C LYS A 726 -31.57 13.68 -24.41
N MET A 727 -31.48 14.61 -23.45
CA MET A 727 -30.83 14.36 -22.16
C MET A 727 -31.60 13.36 -21.27
N ALA A 728 -32.94 13.36 -21.31
CA ALA A 728 -33.76 12.33 -20.67
C ALA A 728 -33.52 10.94 -21.29
N GLY A 729 -33.36 10.91 -22.61
CA GLY A 729 -32.96 9.73 -23.38
C GLY A 729 -31.60 9.19 -22.95
N ILE A 730 -30.55 10.01 -22.98
CA ILE A 730 -29.17 9.64 -22.60
C ILE A 730 -29.12 9.16 -21.14
N SER A 731 -29.84 9.82 -20.23
CA SER A 731 -29.94 9.37 -18.83
C SER A 731 -30.59 8.00 -18.70
N SER A 732 -31.61 7.72 -19.53
CA SER A 732 -32.25 6.40 -19.61
C SER A 732 -31.30 5.34 -20.18
N PHE A 733 -30.52 5.70 -21.21
CA PHE A 733 -29.49 4.83 -21.78
C PHE A 733 -28.50 4.37 -20.70
N TRP A 734 -27.94 5.29 -19.93
CA TRP A 734 -26.96 4.92 -18.89
C TRP A 734 -27.54 4.04 -17.78
N LEU A 735 -28.78 4.29 -17.35
CA LEU A 735 -29.50 3.39 -16.43
C LEU A 735 -29.70 2.00 -17.04
N GLY A 736 -30.02 1.93 -18.33
CA GLY A 736 -30.11 0.68 -19.09
C GLY A 736 -28.77 -0.04 -19.18
N GLN A 737 -27.69 0.69 -19.45
CA GLN A 737 -26.33 0.16 -19.54
C GLN A 737 -25.86 -0.45 -18.20
N LEU A 738 -26.11 0.23 -17.07
CA LEU A 738 -25.83 -0.33 -15.74
C LEU A 738 -26.55 -1.67 -15.51
N ARG A 739 -27.81 -1.77 -15.93
CA ARG A 739 -28.59 -3.03 -15.83
C ARG A 739 -28.06 -4.10 -16.77
N PHE A 740 -27.67 -3.71 -17.98
CA PHE A 740 -27.08 -4.59 -18.97
C PHE A 740 -25.79 -5.23 -18.44
N ASP A 741 -24.90 -4.43 -17.84
CA ASP A 741 -23.65 -4.92 -17.25
C ASP A 741 -23.87 -5.85 -16.06
N LEU A 742 -24.92 -5.58 -15.27
CA LEU A 742 -25.39 -6.47 -14.19
C LEU A 742 -26.12 -7.72 -14.72
N LYS A 743 -26.22 -7.90 -16.04
CA LYS A 743 -26.92 -8.99 -16.73
C LYS A 743 -28.43 -9.03 -16.46
N ASP A 744 -28.98 -7.94 -15.97
CA ASP A 744 -30.42 -7.72 -15.76
C ASP A 744 -31.05 -7.23 -17.07
N TYR A 745 -31.08 -8.10 -18.07
CA TYR A 745 -31.49 -7.75 -19.43
C TYR A 745 -32.95 -7.34 -19.54
N ILE A 746 -33.80 -7.73 -18.58
CA ILE A 746 -35.22 -7.35 -18.55
C ILE A 746 -35.32 -5.87 -18.15
N SER A 747 -34.74 -5.49 -17.01
CA SER A 747 -34.74 -4.07 -16.62
C SER A 747 -33.93 -3.20 -17.58
N ALA A 748 -32.85 -3.73 -18.17
CA ALA A 748 -32.11 -3.02 -19.23
C ALA A 748 -33.01 -2.70 -20.43
N GLN A 749 -33.86 -3.65 -20.85
CA GLN A 749 -34.81 -3.45 -21.93
C GLN A 749 -35.77 -2.30 -21.62
N GLU A 750 -36.36 -2.25 -20.42
CA GLU A 750 -37.29 -1.18 -20.03
C GLU A 750 -36.66 0.21 -20.16
N HIS A 751 -35.40 0.36 -19.74
CA HIS A 751 -34.68 1.62 -19.85
C HIS A 751 -34.31 1.97 -21.30
N PHE A 752 -33.87 1.01 -22.11
CA PHE A 752 -33.58 1.25 -23.53
C PHE A 752 -34.85 1.51 -24.37
N GLU A 753 -35.99 0.93 -23.99
CA GLU A 753 -37.29 1.27 -24.59
C GLU A 753 -37.70 2.70 -24.30
N ARG A 754 -37.45 3.21 -23.07
CA ARG A 754 -37.62 4.63 -22.75
C ARG A 754 -36.70 5.52 -23.56
N TYR A 755 -35.43 5.15 -23.68
CA TYR A 755 -34.48 5.88 -24.54
C TYR A 755 -34.95 5.93 -26.00
N ARG A 756 -35.43 4.81 -26.55
CA ARG A 756 -36.04 4.77 -27.88
C ARG A 756 -37.28 5.66 -27.97
N ALA A 757 -38.13 5.68 -26.95
CA ALA A 757 -39.34 6.50 -26.94
C ALA A 757 -39.02 8.00 -27.02
N TYR A 758 -38.07 8.48 -26.20
CA TYR A 758 -37.60 9.88 -26.25
C TYR A 758 -36.95 10.22 -27.61
N SER A 759 -36.12 9.34 -28.14
CA SER A 759 -35.46 9.54 -29.44
C SER A 759 -36.46 9.50 -30.60
N GLN A 760 -37.49 8.66 -30.51
CA GLN A 760 -38.57 8.58 -31.49
C GLN A 760 -39.44 9.85 -31.46
N GLN A 761 -39.69 10.41 -30.28
CA GLN A 761 -40.40 11.67 -30.13
C GLN A 761 -39.61 12.82 -30.75
N GLN A 762 -38.29 12.91 -30.50
CA GLN A 762 -37.42 13.85 -31.19
C GLN A 762 -37.49 13.68 -32.72
N TYR A 763 -37.51 12.44 -33.22
CA TYR A 763 -37.62 12.16 -34.66
C TYR A 763 -38.96 12.62 -35.26
N ILE A 764 -40.05 12.54 -34.50
CA ILE A 764 -41.35 13.04 -34.94
C ILE A 764 -41.35 14.57 -35.04
N LEU A 765 -40.72 15.25 -34.07
CA LEU A 765 -40.60 16.71 -34.04
C LEU A 765 -39.68 17.24 -35.15
N GLU A 766 -38.51 16.61 -35.32
CA GLU A 766 -37.52 17.00 -36.33
C GLU A 766 -37.03 15.80 -37.17
N PRO A 767 -37.82 15.34 -38.15
CA PRO A 767 -37.51 14.14 -38.95
C PRO A 767 -36.33 14.32 -39.92
N LYS A 768 -35.76 15.53 -40.05
CA LYS A 768 -34.64 15.85 -40.93
C LYS A 768 -33.36 16.24 -40.18
N ASN A 769 -33.32 16.08 -38.86
CA ASN A 769 -32.17 16.42 -38.04
C ASN A 769 -31.25 15.19 -37.87
N TYR A 770 -29.98 15.33 -38.26
CA TYR A 770 -28.99 14.25 -38.19
C TYR A 770 -28.65 13.82 -36.76
N ASP A 771 -28.67 14.75 -35.81
CA ASP A 771 -28.39 14.47 -34.39
C ASP A 771 -29.51 13.57 -33.82
N VAL A 772 -30.76 13.86 -34.18
CA VAL A 772 -31.93 13.05 -33.83
C VAL A 772 -31.89 11.66 -34.48
N TRP A 773 -31.43 11.57 -35.74
CA TRP A 773 -31.24 10.28 -36.40
C TRP A 773 -30.16 9.45 -35.69
N SER A 774 -29.11 10.10 -35.19
CA SER A 774 -28.02 9.47 -34.44
C SER A 774 -28.53 8.87 -33.14
N GLU A 775 -29.22 9.66 -32.31
CA GLU A 775 -29.84 9.21 -31.05
C GLU A 775 -30.81 8.05 -31.26
N LEU A 776 -31.69 8.13 -32.27
CA LEU A 776 -32.60 7.04 -32.58
C LEU A 776 -31.85 5.78 -33.05
N SER A 777 -30.77 5.95 -33.83
CA SER A 777 -29.93 4.83 -34.24
C SER A 777 -29.24 4.15 -33.05
N TYR A 778 -28.76 4.91 -32.07
CA TYR A 778 -28.14 4.38 -30.85
C TYR A 778 -29.16 3.65 -29.98
N ALA A 779 -30.38 4.17 -29.85
CA ALA A 779 -31.45 3.50 -29.13
C ALA A 779 -31.82 2.13 -29.74
N HIS A 780 -31.88 2.05 -31.07
CA HIS A 780 -32.07 0.77 -31.75
C HIS A 780 -30.88 -0.19 -31.58
N ASN A 781 -29.64 0.32 -31.60
CA ASN A 781 -28.44 -0.48 -31.35
C ASN A 781 -28.45 -1.08 -29.93
N ALA A 782 -28.79 -0.26 -28.93
CA ALA A 782 -28.90 -0.67 -27.53
C ALA A 782 -29.97 -1.76 -27.34
N LEU A 783 -31.16 -1.59 -27.93
CA LEU A 783 -32.21 -2.63 -27.90
C LEU A 783 -31.78 -3.92 -28.62
N GLY A 784 -31.10 -3.80 -29.77
CA GLY A 784 -30.54 -4.94 -30.47
C GLY A 784 -29.59 -5.77 -29.60
N SER A 785 -28.74 -5.09 -28.82
CA SER A 785 -27.81 -5.74 -27.90
C SER A 785 -28.54 -6.53 -26.81
N VAL A 786 -29.63 -6.00 -26.27
CA VAL A 786 -30.48 -6.69 -25.28
C VAL A 786 -31.18 -7.90 -25.89
N PHE A 787 -31.82 -7.72 -27.06
CA PHE A 787 -32.50 -8.82 -27.75
C PHE A 787 -31.55 -9.97 -28.09
N LEU A 788 -30.32 -9.65 -28.49
CA LEU A 788 -29.28 -10.65 -28.73
C LEU A 788 -28.97 -11.46 -27.46
N ARG A 789 -28.82 -10.79 -26.31
CA ARG A 789 -28.56 -11.45 -25.00
C ARG A 789 -29.77 -12.24 -24.49
N GLN A 790 -30.99 -11.84 -24.88
CA GLN A 790 -32.23 -12.55 -24.57
C GLN A 790 -32.59 -13.65 -25.58
N TYR A 791 -31.71 -14.02 -26.52
CA TYR A 791 -31.93 -15.05 -27.55
C TYR A 791 -33.01 -14.68 -28.60
N ARG A 792 -33.44 -13.42 -28.65
CA ARG A 792 -34.44 -12.89 -29.59
C ARG A 792 -33.75 -12.39 -30.86
N TYR A 793 -33.15 -13.32 -31.60
CA TYR A 793 -32.22 -12.97 -32.68
C TYR A 793 -32.87 -12.26 -33.87
N ASP A 794 -34.14 -12.56 -34.17
CA ASP A 794 -34.85 -11.88 -35.26
C ASP A 794 -35.12 -10.41 -34.93
N GLU A 795 -35.53 -10.13 -33.69
CA GLU A 795 -35.74 -8.75 -33.22
C GLU A 795 -34.42 -8.00 -33.09
N ALA A 796 -33.35 -8.67 -32.63
CA ALA A 796 -32.00 -8.12 -32.63
C ALA A 796 -31.55 -7.72 -34.04
N SER A 797 -31.72 -8.63 -35.01
CA SER A 797 -31.37 -8.39 -36.41
C SER A 797 -32.14 -7.20 -36.98
N GLN A 798 -33.45 -7.11 -36.71
CA GLN A 798 -34.28 -5.99 -37.13
C GLN A 798 -33.82 -4.66 -36.50
N ALA A 799 -33.52 -4.67 -35.19
CA ALA A 799 -33.06 -3.47 -34.48
C ALA A 799 -31.71 -2.97 -35.01
N PHE A 800 -30.72 -3.85 -35.17
CA PHE A 800 -29.42 -3.49 -35.76
C PHE A 800 -29.54 -3.03 -37.21
N THR A 801 -30.40 -3.68 -38.02
CA THR A 801 -30.66 -3.26 -39.40
C THR A 801 -31.31 -1.87 -39.46
N THR A 802 -32.22 -1.56 -38.52
CA THR A 802 -32.86 -0.25 -38.42
C THR A 802 -31.84 0.83 -38.04
N SER A 803 -30.99 0.54 -37.04
CA SER A 803 -29.88 1.40 -36.64
C SER A 803 -28.93 1.67 -37.81
N LEU A 804 -28.51 0.62 -38.52
CA LEU A 804 -27.63 0.71 -39.68
C LEU A 804 -28.25 1.54 -40.82
N THR A 805 -29.56 1.40 -41.05
CA THR A 805 -30.27 2.18 -42.06
C THR A 805 -30.25 3.67 -41.73
N LEU A 806 -30.42 4.05 -40.46
CA LEU A 806 -30.32 5.44 -40.02
C LEU A 806 -28.88 5.96 -40.17
N LYS A 807 -27.88 5.21 -39.69
CA LYS A 807 -26.46 5.57 -39.82
C LYS A 807 -26.04 5.75 -41.27
N ASN A 808 -26.42 4.83 -42.17
CA ASN A 808 -26.14 4.94 -43.60
C ASN A 808 -26.75 6.19 -44.24
N LYS A 809 -27.94 6.62 -43.80
CA LYS A 809 -28.55 7.88 -44.27
C LYS A 809 -27.74 9.10 -43.85
N ILE A 810 -27.18 9.10 -42.63
CA ILE A 810 -26.34 10.19 -42.14
C ILE A 810 -24.99 10.20 -42.87
N ILE A 811 -24.35 9.03 -43.04
CA ILE A 811 -23.07 8.88 -43.76
C ILE A 811 -23.19 9.31 -45.23
N ALA A 812 -24.33 9.03 -45.87
CA ALA A 812 -24.56 9.49 -47.25
C ALA A 812 -24.53 11.03 -47.38
N ALA A 813 -24.85 11.76 -46.31
CA ALA A 813 -24.73 13.22 -46.25
C ALA A 813 -23.32 13.67 -45.82
N ASN A 814 -22.71 12.94 -44.88
CA ASN A 814 -21.40 13.24 -44.29
C ASN A 814 -20.47 12.01 -44.38
N PRO A 815 -19.88 11.72 -45.56
CA PRO A 815 -19.11 10.49 -45.78
C PRO A 815 -17.78 10.43 -45.01
N ASP A 816 -17.26 11.58 -44.58
CA ASP A 816 -15.97 11.69 -43.87
C ASP A 816 -16.12 11.73 -42.33
N ASP A 817 -17.34 11.53 -41.80
CA ASP A 817 -17.57 11.51 -40.35
C ASP A 817 -17.03 10.22 -39.72
N LYS A 818 -15.84 10.32 -39.14
CA LYS A 818 -15.10 9.19 -38.55
C LYS A 818 -15.81 8.53 -37.38
N VAL A 819 -16.48 9.30 -36.53
CA VAL A 819 -17.19 8.76 -35.36
C VAL A 819 -18.34 7.90 -35.85
N LEU A 820 -19.08 8.41 -36.83
CA LEU A 820 -20.21 7.72 -37.42
C LEU A 820 -19.81 6.48 -38.23
N LEU A 821 -18.66 6.51 -38.92
CA LEU A 821 -18.08 5.33 -39.57
C LEU A 821 -17.70 4.25 -38.55
N ALA A 822 -17.08 4.63 -37.43
CA ALA A 822 -16.77 3.70 -36.35
C ALA A 822 -18.04 3.10 -35.70
N ASP A 823 -19.06 3.94 -35.46
CA ASP A 823 -20.35 3.48 -34.92
C ASP A 823 -21.09 2.55 -35.88
N ARG A 824 -20.93 2.74 -37.19
CA ARG A 824 -21.45 1.83 -38.21
C ARG A 824 -20.72 0.49 -38.18
N ALA A 825 -19.40 0.51 -38.10
CA ALA A 825 -18.59 -0.71 -37.97
C ALA A 825 -18.98 -1.52 -36.70
N ASP A 826 -19.21 -0.84 -35.56
CA ASP A 826 -19.74 -1.50 -34.35
C ASP A 826 -21.11 -2.16 -34.60
N THR A 827 -22.08 -1.44 -35.17
CA THR A 827 -23.40 -2.02 -35.48
C THR A 827 -23.32 -3.19 -36.46
N LEU A 828 -22.44 -3.11 -37.47
CA LEU A 828 -22.20 -4.22 -38.40
C LEU A 828 -21.62 -5.45 -37.69
N SER A 829 -20.72 -5.26 -36.72
CA SER A 829 -20.15 -6.32 -35.89
C SER A 829 -21.22 -7.02 -35.03
N TRP A 830 -22.11 -6.24 -34.41
CA TRP A 830 -23.28 -6.77 -33.69
C TRP A 830 -24.24 -7.53 -34.60
N LEU A 831 -24.51 -7.00 -35.80
CA LEU A 831 -25.35 -7.66 -36.79
C LEU A 831 -24.70 -8.96 -37.27
N ALA A 832 -23.40 -8.98 -37.53
CA ALA A 832 -22.66 -10.19 -37.91
C ALA A 832 -22.78 -11.27 -36.84
N SER A 833 -22.55 -10.89 -35.57
CA SER A 833 -22.75 -11.78 -34.42
C SER A 833 -24.18 -12.31 -34.33
N THR A 834 -25.17 -11.48 -34.65
CA THR A 834 -26.59 -11.85 -34.64
C THR A 834 -26.93 -12.82 -35.77
N GLU A 835 -26.50 -12.54 -37.01
CA GLU A 835 -26.73 -13.41 -38.16
C GLU A 835 -26.02 -14.76 -38.00
N PHE A 836 -24.86 -14.78 -37.34
CA PHE A 836 -24.21 -16.02 -36.92
C PHE A 836 -25.11 -16.86 -36.00
N LYS A 837 -25.73 -16.26 -34.97
CA LYS A 837 -26.68 -16.98 -34.10
C LYS A 837 -27.95 -17.44 -34.81
N ARG A 838 -28.34 -16.76 -35.90
CA ARG A 838 -29.44 -17.16 -36.79
C ARG A 838 -29.06 -18.27 -37.77
N GLY A 839 -27.80 -18.73 -37.75
CA GLY A 839 -27.29 -19.77 -38.64
C GLY A 839 -26.97 -19.29 -40.06
N LYS A 840 -26.82 -17.97 -40.27
CA LYS A 840 -26.45 -17.39 -41.58
C LYS A 840 -24.96 -17.06 -41.60
N LEU A 841 -24.13 -18.09 -41.66
CA LEU A 841 -22.67 -17.96 -41.51
C LEU A 841 -22.04 -17.12 -42.63
N GLU A 842 -22.45 -17.33 -43.88
CA GLU A 842 -21.93 -16.57 -45.03
C GLU A 842 -22.23 -15.07 -44.90
N VAL A 843 -23.43 -14.72 -44.43
CA VAL A 843 -23.82 -13.33 -44.17
C VAL A 843 -22.97 -12.74 -43.05
N ALA A 844 -22.77 -13.48 -41.97
CA ALA A 844 -21.92 -13.04 -40.86
C ALA A 844 -20.46 -12.82 -41.29
N VAL A 845 -19.92 -13.69 -42.15
CA VAL A 845 -18.58 -13.54 -42.73
C VAL A 845 -18.50 -12.28 -43.59
N SER A 846 -19.44 -12.08 -44.51
CA SER A 846 -19.50 -10.89 -45.37
C SER A 846 -19.54 -9.59 -44.56
N LEU A 847 -20.37 -9.56 -43.51
CA LEU A 847 -20.47 -8.41 -42.61
C LEU A 847 -19.14 -8.16 -41.87
N GLN A 848 -18.43 -9.20 -41.41
CA GLN A 848 -17.11 -9.02 -40.79
C GLN A 848 -16.06 -8.51 -41.77
N THR A 849 -16.03 -9.02 -43.01
CA THR A 849 -15.14 -8.50 -44.05
C THR A 849 -15.39 -7.02 -44.30
N GLN A 850 -16.66 -6.60 -44.31
CA GLN A 850 -17.02 -5.19 -44.44
C GLN A 850 -16.54 -4.36 -43.24
N VAL A 851 -16.73 -4.83 -42.00
CA VAL A 851 -16.22 -4.17 -40.78
C VAL A 851 -14.70 -3.97 -40.85
N GLN A 852 -13.95 -5.01 -41.23
CA GLN A 852 -12.50 -4.93 -41.35
C GLN A 852 -12.06 -3.94 -42.41
N SER A 853 -12.72 -3.92 -43.58
CA SER A 853 -12.42 -2.95 -44.63
C SER A 853 -12.59 -1.51 -44.14
N GLU A 854 -13.71 -1.22 -43.48
CA GLU A 854 -14.01 0.13 -42.98
C GLU A 854 -13.01 0.57 -41.89
N LEU A 855 -12.67 -0.33 -40.97
CA LEU A 855 -11.69 -0.05 -39.91
C LEU A 855 -10.27 0.12 -40.47
N LEU A 856 -9.88 -0.68 -41.46
CA LEU A 856 -8.58 -0.54 -42.15
C LEU A 856 -8.48 0.79 -42.91
N ASP A 857 -9.54 1.20 -43.60
CA ASP A 857 -9.59 2.48 -44.30
C ASP A 857 -9.41 3.66 -43.32
N MET A 858 -10.04 3.58 -42.14
CA MET A 858 -9.85 4.59 -41.09
C MET A 858 -8.42 4.55 -40.49
N LEU A 859 -7.86 3.36 -40.27
CA LEU A 859 -6.50 3.20 -39.75
C LEU A 859 -5.43 3.73 -40.72
N MET A 860 -5.66 3.64 -42.03
CA MET A 860 -4.78 4.26 -43.04
C MET A 860 -4.71 5.79 -42.90
N LEU A 861 -5.79 6.42 -42.43
CA LEU A 861 -5.84 7.86 -42.18
C LEU A 861 -5.30 8.25 -40.79
N GLN A 862 -5.32 7.33 -39.82
CA GLN A 862 -4.90 7.53 -38.42
C GLN A 862 -4.16 6.30 -37.89
N GLN A 863 -2.87 6.19 -38.22
CA GLN A 863 -2.09 4.95 -38.05
C GLN A 863 -1.93 4.44 -36.61
N ASP A 864 -2.16 5.30 -35.61
CA ASP A 864 -1.91 4.99 -34.20
C ASP A 864 -3.17 5.13 -33.31
N ASP A 865 -4.37 5.11 -33.87
CA ASP A 865 -5.59 5.22 -33.06
C ASP A 865 -5.91 3.89 -32.35
N ALA A 866 -5.68 3.84 -31.03
CA ALA A 866 -5.88 2.66 -30.21
C ALA A 866 -7.33 2.12 -30.23
N TYR A 867 -8.34 2.99 -30.40
CA TYR A 867 -9.74 2.58 -30.45
C TYR A 867 -10.06 1.84 -31.76
N ILE A 868 -9.52 2.32 -32.88
CA ILE A 868 -9.66 1.64 -34.18
C ILE A 868 -8.89 0.32 -34.18
N ILE A 869 -7.68 0.31 -33.64
CA ILE A 869 -6.84 -0.90 -33.51
C ILE A 869 -7.55 -1.97 -32.67
N GLU A 870 -8.11 -1.61 -31.52
CA GLU A 870 -8.86 -2.54 -30.65
C GLU A 870 -10.07 -3.14 -31.37
N ASN A 871 -10.88 -2.30 -32.02
CA ASN A 871 -12.07 -2.77 -32.74
C ASN A 871 -11.71 -3.66 -33.94
N LEU A 872 -10.62 -3.36 -34.66
CA LEU A 872 -10.14 -4.18 -35.76
C LEU A 872 -9.63 -5.54 -35.25
N ALA A 873 -8.89 -5.56 -34.14
CA ALA A 873 -8.44 -6.79 -33.50
C ALA A 873 -9.62 -7.67 -33.02
N LEU A 874 -10.66 -7.06 -32.44
CA LEU A 874 -11.90 -7.73 -32.07
C LEU A 874 -12.63 -8.32 -33.29
N SER A 875 -12.70 -7.59 -34.39
CA SER A 875 -13.30 -8.08 -35.64
C SER A 875 -12.52 -9.27 -36.20
N HIS A 876 -11.18 -9.22 -36.24
CA HIS A 876 -10.33 -10.36 -36.61
C HIS A 876 -10.59 -11.59 -35.71
N TRP A 877 -10.72 -11.40 -34.40
CA TRP A 877 -11.03 -12.50 -33.48
C TRP A 877 -12.42 -13.09 -33.75
N GLN A 878 -13.43 -12.26 -33.92
CA GLN A 878 -14.79 -12.71 -34.23
C GLN A 878 -14.84 -13.43 -35.58
N TYR A 879 -14.13 -12.93 -36.59
CA TYR A 879 -14.05 -13.57 -37.89
C TYR A 879 -13.37 -14.94 -37.81
N ALA A 880 -12.26 -15.06 -37.09
CA ALA A 880 -11.62 -16.36 -36.83
C ALA A 880 -12.58 -17.37 -36.19
N ARG A 881 -13.43 -16.94 -35.25
CA ARG A 881 -14.45 -17.81 -34.64
C ARG A 881 -15.51 -18.28 -35.63
N LEU A 882 -15.87 -17.47 -36.62
CA LEU A 882 -16.79 -17.90 -37.69
C LEU A 882 -16.11 -18.97 -38.56
N LEU A 883 -14.85 -18.74 -38.93
CA LEU A 883 -14.05 -19.64 -39.78
C LEU A 883 -13.73 -20.99 -39.13
N ASP A 884 -13.62 -21.01 -37.79
CA ASP A 884 -13.51 -22.23 -36.99
C ASP A 884 -14.64 -23.21 -37.33
N TYR A 885 -15.87 -22.73 -37.55
CA TYR A 885 -16.99 -23.60 -37.90
C TYR A 885 -17.02 -24.07 -39.37
N THR A 886 -16.36 -23.37 -40.29
CA THR A 886 -16.41 -23.63 -41.75
C THR A 886 -15.20 -24.39 -42.31
N ASN A 887 -14.40 -25.03 -41.44
CA ASN A 887 -13.21 -25.82 -41.79
C ASN A 887 -12.06 -25.02 -42.45
N ALA A 888 -12.10 -23.69 -42.36
CA ALA A 888 -11.05 -22.80 -42.87
C ALA A 888 -10.03 -22.46 -41.76
N LEU A 889 -9.43 -23.49 -41.13
CA LEU A 889 -8.60 -23.32 -39.94
C LEU A 889 -7.31 -22.53 -40.18
N GLY A 890 -6.68 -22.70 -41.35
CA GLY A 890 -5.53 -21.90 -41.74
C GLY A 890 -5.85 -20.40 -41.81
N GLU A 891 -7.00 -20.04 -42.41
CA GLU A 891 -7.48 -18.67 -42.47
C GLU A 891 -7.87 -18.16 -41.07
N ALA A 892 -8.55 -18.97 -40.26
CA ALA A 892 -8.87 -18.63 -38.87
C ALA A 892 -7.61 -18.28 -38.06
N ARG A 893 -6.52 -19.06 -38.22
CA ARG A 893 -5.24 -18.75 -37.58
C ARG A 893 -4.60 -17.48 -38.11
N PHE A 894 -4.69 -17.22 -39.40
CA PHE A 894 -4.21 -15.97 -39.98
C PHE A 894 -4.91 -14.78 -39.34
N GLN A 895 -6.25 -14.82 -39.24
CA GLN A 895 -7.04 -13.78 -38.58
C GLN A 895 -6.64 -13.59 -37.10
N ILE A 896 -6.43 -14.67 -36.33
CA ILE A 896 -5.95 -14.54 -34.94
C ILE A 896 -4.55 -13.91 -34.85
N LYS A 897 -3.64 -14.23 -35.75
CA LYS A 897 -2.31 -13.59 -35.78
C LYS A 897 -2.40 -12.10 -36.05
N GLN A 898 -3.30 -11.67 -36.94
CA GLN A 898 -3.57 -10.24 -37.16
C GLN A 898 -4.10 -9.57 -35.89
N ALA A 899 -5.05 -10.20 -35.20
CA ALA A 899 -5.56 -9.69 -33.93
C ALA A 899 -4.47 -9.55 -32.86
N ILE A 900 -3.56 -10.53 -32.73
CA ILE A 900 -2.43 -10.46 -31.79
C ILE A 900 -1.49 -9.30 -32.16
N ALA A 901 -1.14 -9.16 -33.45
CA ALA A 901 -0.25 -8.09 -33.90
C ALA A 901 -0.84 -6.69 -33.63
N LEU A 902 -2.15 -6.52 -33.84
CA LEU A 902 -2.85 -5.26 -33.53
C LEU A 902 -2.85 -4.96 -32.03
N TYR A 903 -3.14 -5.95 -31.18
CA TYR A 903 -3.06 -5.74 -29.73
C TYR A 903 -1.62 -5.50 -29.23
N GLU A 904 -0.61 -6.12 -29.84
CA GLU A 904 0.80 -5.85 -29.54
C GLU A 904 1.17 -4.41 -29.94
N GLN A 905 0.69 -3.92 -31.10
CA GLN A 905 0.83 -2.51 -31.51
C GLN A 905 0.14 -1.56 -30.52
N ALA A 906 -1.08 -1.86 -30.06
CA ALA A 906 -1.76 -1.06 -29.05
C ALA A 906 -0.99 -1.06 -27.71
N LEU A 907 -0.48 -2.22 -27.29
CA LEU A 907 0.26 -2.36 -26.03
C LEU A 907 1.60 -1.60 -26.04
N ASP A 908 2.20 -1.36 -27.20
CA ASP A 908 3.37 -0.48 -27.31
C ASP A 908 3.05 0.97 -26.93
N GLN A 909 1.80 1.41 -27.12
CA GLN A 909 1.33 2.75 -26.74
C GLN A 909 1.01 2.85 -25.23
N ASP A 910 0.44 1.79 -24.63
CA ASP A 910 0.20 1.68 -23.18
C ASP A 910 0.60 0.31 -22.65
N LYS A 911 1.87 0.18 -22.26
CA LYS A 911 2.46 -1.06 -21.74
C LYS A 911 1.82 -1.53 -20.43
N SER A 912 1.10 -0.65 -19.72
CA SER A 912 0.47 -0.97 -18.44
C SER A 912 -0.97 -1.49 -18.59
N ASN A 913 -1.50 -1.53 -19.83
CA ASN A 913 -2.87 -1.95 -20.09
C ASN A 913 -3.04 -3.47 -19.88
N VAL A 914 -3.47 -3.84 -18.66
CA VAL A 914 -3.71 -5.23 -18.25
C VAL A 914 -4.77 -5.92 -19.12
N ARG A 915 -5.73 -5.16 -19.65
CA ARG A 915 -6.80 -5.72 -20.50
C ARG A 915 -6.22 -6.26 -21.81
N TRP A 916 -5.42 -5.46 -22.52
CA TRP A 916 -4.80 -5.91 -23.78
C TRP A 916 -3.80 -7.05 -23.56
N GLN A 917 -3.05 -7.03 -22.44
CA GLN A 917 -2.17 -8.16 -22.08
C GLN A 917 -2.96 -9.47 -21.91
N ARG A 918 -4.12 -9.41 -21.26
CA ARG A 918 -5.02 -10.56 -21.14
C ARG A 918 -5.58 -10.96 -22.49
N ASP A 919 -6.07 -10.02 -23.30
CA ASP A 919 -6.67 -10.32 -24.60
C ASP A 919 -5.65 -11.00 -25.54
N ILE A 920 -4.38 -10.59 -25.53
CA ILE A 920 -3.28 -11.28 -26.22
C ILE A 920 -3.11 -12.71 -25.71
N ALA A 921 -3.15 -12.93 -24.39
CA ALA A 921 -3.07 -14.27 -23.80
C ALA A 921 -4.23 -15.16 -24.27
N GLU A 922 -5.47 -14.63 -24.29
CA GLU A 922 -6.65 -15.36 -24.76
C GLU A 922 -6.53 -15.75 -26.25
N LEU A 923 -6.05 -14.82 -27.08
CA LEU A 923 -5.80 -15.06 -28.51
C LEU A 923 -4.68 -16.07 -28.74
N ARG A 924 -3.60 -16.05 -27.94
CA ARG A 924 -2.51 -17.04 -28.04
C ARG A 924 -2.99 -18.45 -27.72
N ILE A 925 -3.82 -18.60 -26.69
CA ILE A 925 -4.47 -19.88 -26.35
C ILE A 925 -5.36 -20.35 -27.50
N TYR A 926 -6.16 -19.47 -28.08
CA TYR A 926 -7.05 -19.83 -29.18
C TYR A 926 -6.29 -20.17 -30.47
N ASN A 927 -5.24 -19.43 -30.80
CA ASN A 927 -4.31 -19.76 -31.89
C ASN A 927 -3.68 -21.14 -31.68
N GLY A 928 -3.32 -21.45 -30.43
CA GLY A 928 -2.80 -22.75 -30.03
C GLY A 928 -3.77 -23.89 -30.32
N LEU A 929 -5.03 -23.73 -29.91
CA LEU A 929 -6.09 -24.69 -30.18
C LEU A 929 -6.28 -24.92 -31.68
N LEU A 930 -6.38 -23.84 -32.46
CA LEU A 930 -6.54 -23.92 -33.91
C LEU A 930 -5.33 -24.58 -34.60
N ALA A 931 -4.10 -24.31 -34.12
CA ALA A 931 -2.88 -24.89 -34.70
C ALA A 931 -2.85 -26.41 -34.56
N VAL A 932 -3.27 -26.93 -33.41
CA VAL A 932 -3.32 -28.39 -33.18
C VAL A 932 -4.42 -29.04 -34.02
N GLN A 933 -5.58 -28.37 -34.17
CA GLN A 933 -6.68 -28.87 -34.99
C GLN A 933 -6.36 -28.87 -36.50
N ASP A 934 -5.59 -27.90 -36.97
CA ASP A 934 -5.14 -27.77 -38.36
C ASP A 934 -3.91 -28.67 -38.68
N GLY A 935 -3.45 -29.47 -37.72
CA GLY A 935 -2.28 -30.35 -37.88
C GLY A 935 -0.96 -29.58 -38.06
N ALA A 936 -0.90 -28.31 -37.69
CA ALA A 936 0.29 -27.49 -37.84
C ALA A 936 1.37 -27.89 -36.82
N THR A 937 2.64 -27.82 -37.22
CA THR A 937 3.77 -28.08 -36.32
C THR A 937 3.83 -27.01 -35.24
N VAL A 938 3.71 -27.44 -33.98
CA VAL A 938 3.83 -26.58 -32.81
C VAL A 938 5.26 -26.67 -32.28
N THR A 939 5.97 -25.54 -32.19
CA THR A 939 7.34 -25.45 -31.65
C THR A 939 7.34 -25.36 -30.12
N ALA A 940 8.47 -25.65 -29.48
CA ALA A 940 8.63 -25.51 -28.04
C ALA A 940 8.36 -24.07 -27.54
N ASP A 941 8.85 -23.06 -28.27
CA ASP A 941 8.61 -21.64 -27.95
C ASP A 941 7.11 -21.28 -28.00
N PHE A 942 6.38 -21.91 -28.93
CA PHE A 942 4.93 -21.72 -29.06
C PHE A 942 4.16 -22.38 -27.92
N GLU A 943 4.63 -23.52 -27.40
CA GLU A 943 4.08 -24.16 -26.20
C GLU A 943 4.31 -23.31 -24.96
N GLU A 944 5.54 -22.82 -24.76
CA GLU A 944 5.87 -21.94 -23.64
C GLU A 944 5.01 -20.67 -23.64
N ALA A 945 4.74 -20.10 -24.82
CA ALA A 945 3.87 -18.94 -24.96
C ALA A 945 2.42 -19.23 -24.53
N ILE A 946 1.89 -20.43 -24.80
CA ILE A 946 0.55 -20.85 -24.39
C ILE A 946 0.51 -21.15 -22.90
N GLU A 947 1.54 -21.80 -22.34
CA GLU A 947 1.64 -22.05 -20.90
C GLU A 947 1.69 -20.74 -20.10
N LYS A 948 2.48 -19.76 -20.55
CA LYS A 948 2.51 -18.41 -19.97
C LYS A 948 1.16 -17.71 -20.09
N ALA A 949 0.51 -17.80 -21.24
CA ALA A 949 -0.82 -17.24 -21.44
C ALA A 949 -1.86 -17.89 -20.49
N GLY A 950 -1.75 -19.19 -20.24
CA GLY A 950 -2.61 -19.93 -19.31
C GLY A 950 -2.39 -19.59 -17.83
N ALA A 951 -1.29 -18.93 -17.47
CA ALA A 951 -0.98 -18.48 -16.12
C ALA A 951 -1.51 -17.07 -15.81
N VAL A 952 -2.06 -16.36 -16.80
CA VAL A 952 -2.63 -15.02 -16.60
C VAL A 952 -3.88 -15.12 -15.71
N GLU A 953 -3.98 -14.27 -14.69
CA GLU A 953 -5.16 -14.22 -13.82
C GLU A 953 -6.37 -13.60 -14.54
N GLY A 954 -7.57 -14.09 -14.24
CA GLY A 954 -8.82 -13.51 -14.76
C GLY A 954 -9.16 -13.84 -16.21
N LEU A 955 -8.61 -14.93 -16.76
CA LEU A 955 -9.02 -15.47 -18.07
C LEU A 955 -10.52 -15.80 -18.11
N GLN A 956 -11.16 -15.55 -19.26
CA GLN A 956 -12.56 -15.93 -19.45
C GLN A 956 -12.77 -17.44 -19.48
N TRP A 957 -13.96 -17.89 -19.06
CA TRP A 957 -14.36 -19.31 -19.07
C TRP A 957 -14.26 -19.95 -20.47
N SER A 958 -14.60 -19.23 -21.54
CA SER A 958 -14.41 -19.72 -22.91
C SER A 958 -12.95 -19.98 -23.25
N THR A 959 -12.04 -19.18 -22.71
CA THR A 959 -10.60 -19.31 -22.90
C THR A 959 -10.04 -20.47 -22.10
N GLN A 960 -10.50 -20.66 -20.86
CA GLN A 960 -10.17 -21.83 -20.06
C GLN A 960 -10.65 -23.13 -20.73
N HIS A 961 -11.86 -23.13 -21.30
CA HIS A 961 -12.34 -24.22 -22.15
C HIS A 961 -11.37 -24.49 -23.32
N ASN A 962 -10.95 -23.46 -24.04
CA ASN A 962 -10.02 -23.60 -25.17
C ASN A 962 -8.65 -24.14 -24.74
N LEU A 963 -8.15 -23.74 -23.57
CA LEU A 963 -6.89 -24.22 -23.01
C LEU A 963 -6.96 -25.71 -22.63
N ILE A 964 -8.07 -26.15 -22.02
CA ILE A 964 -8.32 -27.56 -21.70
C ILE A 964 -8.39 -28.38 -22.99
N ALA A 965 -9.16 -27.93 -23.97
CA ALA A 965 -9.27 -28.58 -25.27
C ALA A 965 -7.90 -28.67 -25.98
N TYR A 966 -7.09 -27.62 -25.90
CA TYR A 966 -5.71 -27.62 -26.40
C TYR A 966 -4.86 -28.72 -25.73
N TYR A 967 -4.87 -28.80 -24.39
CA TYR A 967 -4.10 -29.83 -23.68
C TYR A 967 -4.57 -31.24 -24.00
N GLN A 968 -5.88 -31.48 -24.12
CA GLN A 968 -6.43 -32.79 -24.52
C GLN A 968 -5.96 -33.19 -25.91
N LEU A 969 -6.04 -32.29 -26.90
CA LEU A 969 -5.60 -32.56 -28.28
C LEU A 969 -4.08 -32.77 -28.37
N ARG A 970 -3.30 -32.16 -27.47
CA ARG A 970 -1.85 -32.40 -27.35
C ARG A 970 -1.49 -33.67 -26.59
N GLY A 971 -2.46 -34.38 -26.03
CA GLY A 971 -2.25 -35.56 -25.19
C GLY A 971 -1.77 -35.25 -23.77
N ASN A 972 -1.81 -33.98 -23.33
CA ASN A 972 -1.47 -33.59 -21.97
C ASN A 972 -2.70 -33.69 -21.03
N TRP A 973 -3.15 -34.93 -20.82
CA TRP A 973 -4.35 -35.24 -20.05
C TRP A 973 -4.27 -34.83 -18.57
N LYS A 974 -3.06 -34.78 -17.98
CA LYS A 974 -2.85 -34.36 -16.59
C LYS A 974 -3.10 -32.86 -16.39
N SER A 975 -2.59 -32.01 -17.29
CA SER A 975 -2.84 -30.56 -17.22
C SER A 975 -4.32 -30.25 -17.47
N SER A 976 -4.95 -30.96 -18.41
CA SER A 976 -6.40 -30.90 -18.63
C SER A 976 -7.18 -31.28 -17.36
N GLU A 977 -6.85 -32.40 -16.71
CA GLU A 977 -7.51 -32.83 -15.46
C GLU A 977 -7.31 -31.81 -14.33
N ALA A 978 -6.11 -31.25 -14.16
CA ALA A 978 -5.84 -30.25 -13.14
C ALA A 978 -6.69 -28.98 -13.34
N LEU A 979 -6.84 -28.52 -14.58
CA LEU A 979 -7.70 -27.38 -14.91
C LEU A 979 -9.18 -27.70 -14.70
N LEU A 980 -9.65 -28.86 -15.15
CA LEU A 980 -11.03 -29.32 -14.92
C LEU A 980 -11.35 -29.46 -13.42
N GLN A 981 -10.39 -29.87 -12.58
CA GLN A 981 -10.58 -29.95 -11.12
C GLN A 981 -10.54 -28.58 -10.44
N ALA A 982 -9.73 -27.65 -10.94
CA ALA A 982 -9.63 -26.29 -10.40
C ALA A 982 -10.88 -25.45 -10.74
N LEU A 983 -11.46 -25.70 -11.90
CA LEU A 983 -12.77 -25.20 -12.29
C LEU A 983 -13.81 -26.09 -11.62
N ASP A 984 -14.16 -25.85 -10.37
CA ASP A 984 -15.27 -26.55 -9.73
C ASP A 984 -16.58 -26.12 -10.42
N VAL A 985 -16.86 -26.68 -11.61
CA VAL A 985 -18.07 -26.42 -12.43
C VAL A 985 -19.33 -26.99 -11.74
N LYS A 986 -19.24 -27.40 -10.47
CA LYS A 986 -20.36 -27.87 -9.66
C LYS A 986 -21.27 -26.71 -9.24
N ASP A 987 -22.15 -26.33 -10.16
CA ASP A 987 -23.49 -25.78 -9.93
C ASP A 987 -23.65 -24.45 -9.14
N GLU A 988 -22.62 -23.94 -8.47
CA GLU A 988 -22.72 -22.78 -7.57
C GLU A 988 -22.94 -21.46 -8.34
N TYR A 989 -22.46 -21.37 -9.59
CA TYR A 989 -22.65 -20.19 -10.45
C TYR A 989 -23.93 -20.25 -11.31
N VAL A 990 -24.38 -21.47 -11.68
CA VAL A 990 -25.62 -21.69 -12.46
C VAL A 990 -26.86 -21.38 -11.63
N ASN A 991 -26.78 -21.60 -10.31
CA ASN A 991 -27.91 -21.41 -9.39
C ASN A 991 -27.95 -20.03 -8.71
N SER A 992 -26.86 -19.25 -8.71
CA SER A 992 -26.75 -18.01 -7.93
C SER A 992 -27.19 -16.73 -8.66
N THR A 993 -27.43 -16.79 -9.97
CA THR A 993 -27.99 -15.68 -10.74
C THR A 993 -29.07 -16.25 -11.66
N GLY A 994 -30.18 -15.54 -11.90
CA GLY A 994 -31.30 -15.98 -12.76
C GLY A 994 -30.95 -16.24 -14.25
N ALA A 995 -29.66 -16.41 -14.58
CA ALA A 995 -29.08 -16.72 -15.88
C ALA A 995 -29.09 -18.22 -16.25
N ALA A 996 -29.98 -19.02 -15.63
CA ALA A 996 -30.00 -20.48 -15.75
C ALA A 996 -30.17 -20.99 -17.20
N LYS A 997 -30.73 -20.20 -18.13
CA LYS A 997 -30.80 -20.57 -19.57
C LYS A 997 -29.61 -20.06 -20.38
N THR A 998 -29.03 -18.93 -20.00
CA THR A 998 -28.06 -18.20 -20.82
C THR A 998 -26.68 -18.87 -20.86
N PHE A 999 -26.35 -19.61 -19.80
CA PHE A 999 -25.02 -20.20 -19.61
C PHE A 999 -24.94 -21.69 -19.99
N GLN A 1000 -26.07 -22.34 -20.27
CA GLN A 1000 -26.13 -23.78 -20.57
C GLN A 1000 -25.24 -24.21 -21.77
N PRO A 1001 -25.14 -23.46 -22.87
CA PRO A 1001 -24.28 -23.87 -23.99
C PRO A 1001 -22.79 -23.93 -23.64
N LEU A 1002 -22.33 -23.05 -22.74
CA LEU A 1002 -20.93 -23.04 -22.30
C LEU A 1002 -20.67 -24.19 -21.31
N VAL A 1003 -21.57 -24.42 -20.36
CA VAL A 1003 -21.50 -25.57 -19.43
C VAL A 1003 -21.51 -26.88 -20.21
N ALA A 1004 -22.38 -27.00 -21.23
CA ALA A 1004 -22.43 -28.16 -22.10
C ALA A 1004 -21.09 -28.44 -22.80
N LYS A 1005 -20.39 -27.41 -23.27
CA LYS A 1005 -19.04 -27.55 -23.85
C LYS A 1005 -18.02 -28.08 -22.83
N PHE A 1006 -18.05 -27.59 -21.59
CA PHE A 1006 -17.18 -28.12 -20.52
C PHE A 1006 -17.50 -29.57 -20.18
N ARG A 1007 -18.78 -29.94 -20.07
CA ARG A 1007 -19.21 -31.34 -19.85
C ARG A 1007 -18.74 -32.28 -20.95
N LEU A 1008 -18.69 -31.82 -22.21
CA LEU A 1008 -18.10 -32.61 -23.29
C LEU A 1008 -16.59 -32.83 -23.12
N LEU A 1009 -15.83 -31.82 -22.63
CA LEU A 1009 -14.40 -32.00 -22.33
C LEU A 1009 -14.19 -32.97 -21.14
N GLU A 1010 -15.06 -32.94 -20.12
CA GLU A 1010 -15.06 -33.94 -19.04
C GLU A 1010 -15.37 -35.34 -19.58
N ALA A 1011 -16.36 -35.47 -20.46
CA ALA A 1011 -16.70 -36.75 -21.09
C ALA A 1011 -15.50 -37.34 -21.85
N LYS A 1012 -14.76 -36.50 -22.61
CA LYS A 1012 -13.50 -36.89 -23.26
C LYS A 1012 -12.42 -37.31 -22.25
N GLN A 1013 -12.29 -36.58 -21.15
CA GLN A 1013 -11.35 -36.92 -20.07
C GLN A 1013 -11.69 -38.30 -19.47
N TYR A 1014 -12.97 -38.57 -19.20
CA TYR A 1014 -13.44 -39.85 -18.69
C TYR A 1014 -13.25 -40.99 -19.69
N GLN A 1015 -13.47 -40.72 -20.98
CA GLN A 1015 -13.29 -41.70 -22.05
C GLN A 1015 -11.81 -42.11 -22.14
N HIS A 1016 -10.90 -41.13 -22.09
CA HIS A 1016 -9.45 -41.40 -22.07
C HIS A 1016 -9.03 -42.30 -20.90
N TYR A 1017 -9.61 -42.10 -19.71
CA TYR A 1017 -9.35 -42.93 -18.53
C TYR A 1017 -10.17 -44.23 -18.47
N GLY A 1018 -10.92 -44.58 -19.52
CA GLY A 1018 -11.74 -45.80 -19.57
C GLY A 1018 -12.97 -45.81 -18.66
N ARG A 1019 -13.44 -44.65 -18.21
CA ARG A 1019 -14.60 -44.51 -17.31
C ARG A 1019 -15.91 -44.40 -18.10
N VAL A 1020 -16.30 -45.51 -18.74
CA VAL A 1020 -17.45 -45.57 -19.67
C VAL A 1020 -18.75 -45.00 -19.09
N ASN A 1021 -19.11 -45.39 -17.86
CA ASN A 1021 -20.35 -44.90 -17.22
C ASN A 1021 -20.33 -43.38 -17.00
N ALA A 1022 -19.20 -42.82 -16.58
CA ALA A 1022 -19.06 -41.39 -16.34
C ALA A 1022 -19.05 -40.58 -17.66
N THR A 1023 -18.48 -41.14 -18.73
CA THR A 1023 -18.58 -40.57 -20.09
C THR A 1023 -20.04 -40.48 -20.56
N GLN A 1024 -20.79 -41.57 -20.43
CA GLN A 1024 -22.21 -41.60 -20.83
C GLN A 1024 -23.08 -40.67 -19.97
N GLU A 1025 -22.82 -40.60 -18.66
CA GLU A 1025 -23.50 -39.66 -17.77
C GLU A 1025 -23.25 -38.20 -18.16
N ALA A 1026 -21.98 -37.83 -18.43
CA ALA A 1026 -21.62 -36.47 -18.84
C ALA A 1026 -22.23 -36.09 -20.20
N CYS A 1027 -22.23 -36.99 -21.18
CA CYS A 1027 -22.88 -36.76 -22.48
C CYS A 1027 -24.42 -36.69 -22.36
N GLY A 1028 -25.02 -37.51 -21.49
CA GLY A 1028 -26.44 -37.45 -21.14
C GLY A 1028 -26.85 -36.10 -20.51
N ASP A 1029 -26.03 -35.56 -19.59
CA ASP A 1029 -26.25 -34.25 -18.96
C ASP A 1029 -26.29 -33.12 -20.01
N VAL A 1030 -25.40 -33.15 -21.01
CA VAL A 1030 -25.41 -32.19 -22.13
C VAL A 1030 -26.71 -32.26 -22.93
N ILE A 1031 -27.15 -33.47 -23.30
CA ILE A 1031 -28.39 -33.69 -24.04
C ILE A 1031 -29.58 -33.15 -23.24
N GLN A 1032 -29.67 -33.48 -21.96
CA GLN A 1032 -30.75 -33.03 -21.09
C GLN A 1032 -30.80 -31.51 -20.99
N ARG A 1033 -29.65 -30.86 -20.75
CA ARG A 1033 -29.55 -29.39 -20.58
C ARG A 1033 -29.93 -28.62 -21.84
N LEU A 1034 -29.51 -29.11 -23.00
CA LEU A 1034 -29.73 -28.41 -24.27
C LEU A 1034 -31.08 -28.75 -24.93
N SER A 1035 -31.73 -29.86 -24.54
CA SER A 1035 -33.00 -30.32 -25.14
C SER A 1035 -34.06 -29.20 -25.23
N GLY A 1036 -34.23 -28.41 -24.17
CA GLY A 1036 -35.22 -27.32 -24.10
C GLY A 1036 -34.88 -26.06 -24.91
N VAL A 1037 -33.69 -25.96 -25.51
CA VAL A 1037 -33.24 -24.80 -26.31
C VAL A 1037 -32.79 -25.17 -27.73
N VAL A 1038 -32.72 -26.46 -28.06
CA VAL A 1038 -32.33 -26.96 -29.38
C VAL A 1038 -33.50 -26.92 -30.36
N GLU A 1039 -34.73 -27.12 -29.89
CA GLU A 1039 -35.92 -27.13 -30.75
C GLU A 1039 -36.15 -25.76 -31.38
N GLY A 1040 -36.21 -25.69 -32.72
CA GLY A 1040 -36.34 -24.44 -33.48
C GLY A 1040 -35.07 -23.56 -33.53
N SER A 1041 -34.01 -23.90 -32.81
CA SER A 1041 -32.78 -23.12 -32.78
C SER A 1041 -31.92 -23.36 -34.03
N LYS A 1042 -31.35 -22.28 -34.56
CA LYS A 1042 -30.35 -22.28 -35.65
C LYS A 1042 -28.95 -21.89 -35.16
N ASN A 1043 -28.77 -21.76 -33.85
CA ASN A 1043 -27.50 -21.32 -33.28
C ASN A 1043 -26.50 -22.48 -33.25
N VAL A 1044 -25.45 -22.37 -34.05
CA VAL A 1044 -24.37 -23.36 -34.17
C VAL A 1044 -23.71 -23.66 -32.82
N GLU A 1045 -23.59 -22.67 -31.93
CA GLU A 1045 -22.98 -22.88 -30.61
C GLU A 1045 -23.83 -23.74 -29.66
N ILE A 1046 -25.12 -23.96 -29.99
CA ILE A 1046 -26.03 -24.86 -29.26
C ILE A 1046 -26.10 -26.20 -29.98
N LEU A 1047 -26.25 -26.18 -31.30
CA LEU A 1047 -26.46 -27.38 -32.11
C LEU A 1047 -25.21 -28.28 -32.15
N VAL A 1048 -24.00 -27.71 -32.26
CA VAL A 1048 -22.77 -28.52 -32.36
C VAL A 1048 -22.49 -29.31 -31.08
N PRO A 1049 -22.50 -28.72 -29.86
CA PRO A 1049 -22.36 -29.51 -28.63
C PRO A 1049 -23.45 -30.56 -28.45
N TYR A 1050 -24.69 -30.25 -28.87
CA TYR A 1050 -25.79 -31.22 -28.81
C TYR A 1050 -25.54 -32.43 -29.71
N VAL A 1051 -25.13 -32.21 -30.97
CA VAL A 1051 -24.80 -33.29 -31.91
C VAL A 1051 -23.61 -34.12 -31.40
N ARG A 1052 -22.54 -33.48 -30.89
CA ARG A 1052 -21.38 -34.18 -30.31
C ARG A 1052 -21.73 -35.03 -29.09
N ALA A 1053 -22.69 -34.59 -28.27
CA ALA A 1053 -23.16 -35.37 -27.14
C ALA A 1053 -23.93 -36.63 -27.59
N HIS A 1054 -24.72 -36.54 -28.67
CA HIS A 1054 -25.37 -37.71 -29.27
C HIS A 1054 -24.38 -38.65 -29.97
N ASP A 1055 -23.30 -38.12 -30.57
CA ASP A 1055 -22.19 -38.92 -31.10
C ASP A 1055 -21.49 -39.72 -29.98
N CYS A 1056 -21.13 -39.03 -28.89
CA CYS A 1056 -20.57 -39.64 -27.69
C CYS A 1056 -21.46 -40.76 -27.09
N SER A 1057 -22.77 -40.59 -27.12
CA SER A 1057 -23.75 -41.56 -26.61
C SER A 1057 -24.09 -42.67 -27.62
N GLY A 1058 -23.57 -42.61 -28.85
CA GLY A 1058 -23.85 -43.59 -29.92
C GLY A 1058 -25.25 -43.47 -30.55
N ASP A 1059 -25.88 -42.31 -30.46
CA ASP A 1059 -27.30 -42.06 -30.75
C ASP A 1059 -27.52 -41.06 -31.91
N LEU A 1060 -26.57 -40.94 -32.85
CA LEU A 1060 -26.59 -39.96 -33.94
C LEU A 1060 -27.88 -39.94 -34.79
N GLU A 1061 -28.55 -41.09 -34.96
CA GLU A 1061 -29.79 -41.16 -35.73
C GLU A 1061 -30.91 -40.26 -35.14
N LYS A 1062 -30.88 -39.98 -33.83
CA LYS A 1062 -31.86 -39.10 -33.16
C LYS A 1062 -31.71 -37.63 -33.53
N VAL A 1063 -30.59 -37.23 -34.13
CA VAL A 1063 -30.25 -35.83 -34.45
C VAL A 1063 -29.88 -35.60 -35.92
N LYS A 1064 -30.28 -36.52 -36.80
CA LYS A 1064 -29.98 -36.48 -38.25
C LYS A 1064 -30.48 -35.21 -38.96
N ASP A 1065 -31.62 -34.69 -38.53
CA ASP A 1065 -32.18 -33.43 -39.00
C ASP A 1065 -31.30 -32.23 -38.62
N LYS A 1066 -30.72 -32.23 -37.40
CA LYS A 1066 -29.80 -31.20 -36.92
C LYS A 1066 -28.43 -31.29 -37.61
N ILE A 1067 -27.94 -32.50 -37.88
CA ILE A 1067 -26.72 -32.72 -38.67
C ILE A 1067 -26.89 -32.14 -40.09
N SER A 1068 -28.03 -32.44 -40.72
CA SER A 1068 -28.35 -31.92 -42.06
C SER A 1068 -28.44 -30.39 -42.06
N LEU A 1069 -29.05 -29.81 -41.03
CA LEU A 1069 -29.12 -28.36 -40.84
C LEU A 1069 -27.72 -27.74 -40.71
N LEU A 1070 -26.83 -28.32 -39.91
CA LEU A 1070 -25.46 -27.84 -39.71
C LEU A 1070 -24.62 -27.94 -41.00
N HIS A 1071 -24.76 -29.03 -41.76
CA HIS A 1071 -24.10 -29.15 -43.06
C HIS A 1071 -24.59 -28.12 -44.08
N ASN A 1072 -25.90 -27.84 -44.12
CA ASN A 1072 -26.45 -26.77 -44.95
C ASN A 1072 -25.94 -25.37 -44.55
N MET A 1073 -25.51 -25.20 -43.31
CA MET A 1073 -24.86 -23.99 -42.81
C MET A 1073 -23.35 -23.96 -43.06
N GLY A 1074 -22.77 -25.00 -43.69
CA GLY A 1074 -21.34 -25.11 -43.95
C GLY A 1074 -20.52 -25.64 -42.77
N VAL A 1075 -21.16 -26.19 -41.73
CA VAL A 1075 -20.48 -26.75 -40.55
C VAL A 1075 -20.19 -28.24 -40.78
N THR A 1076 -18.92 -28.63 -40.68
CA THR A 1076 -18.46 -29.99 -41.05
C THR A 1076 -17.86 -30.79 -39.89
N ARG A 1077 -17.33 -30.15 -38.85
CA ARG A 1077 -16.65 -30.82 -37.72
C ARG A 1077 -17.61 -31.17 -36.58
N LEU A 1078 -18.39 -32.23 -36.79
CA LEU A 1078 -19.47 -32.65 -35.87
C LEU A 1078 -19.11 -33.85 -34.97
N GLU A 1079 -17.97 -34.48 -35.20
CA GLU A 1079 -17.48 -35.63 -34.43
C GLU A 1079 -17.16 -35.24 -32.99
N PHE A 1080 -17.38 -36.19 -32.06
CA PHE A 1080 -17.18 -36.01 -30.62
C PHE A 1080 -15.78 -35.56 -30.27
#